data_AF-A0A7D9I7Q6-F1
#
_entry.id   AF-A0A7D9I7Q6-F1
#
_cell.length_a   1.000
_cell.length_b   1.000
_cell.length_c   1.000
_cell.angle_alpha   90.00
_cell.angle_beta   90.00
_cell.angle_gamma   90.00
#
_symmetry.space_group_name_H-M   'P 1'
#
loop_
_entity.id
_entity.type
_entity.pdbx_description
1 polymer ?
#
loop_
_entity_poly.entity_id
_entity_poly.type
_entity_poly.pdbx_seq_one_letter_code
_entity_poly.pdbx_strand_id
1 'polypeptide(L)'
;MADSPHISCGRDFFSVPDLSQALSSSASDKFHFICLPIAHPRFKREYIKPVCLRSRPFTRSDLLLPSQDWNTLVVGKVSPWINTDSNDDVERKNSEQALLQEIAYAVHLGLPAIMVNLTKQPCTNLAALINGICFDSHVQQFWIRVPMQSPANEIDNSLFEDGNKQQTNCEVNNDTWEWWNSFRTLCHNTRKVGLALEIGKELPTPREVKRWLGEPIRTLIIPTKIFLSNKKGYPVLSRPHQQFIIQLFKFNVQFVISGSNKMLDKGMATYYQYLDHLYITKPPLDCYGQFSKGYEDYLQCPLQPLMDNLESQTYEVFEKDPVKYNQYQEAVRRALVDRVPEDKKDSVTTILMVVGAGRGPLVRASFAASQACGRGIKVYAIEKNPNAIVTLLTLKQEEWGDKVTVVSSDMRDWTAPEKADILVSELLGSFGDNELSPECLDGAQRYLKDDGISIPESYTSYLAPLSSAKLHYEVSQCREPNKGPQAPFETPYVVRLCNVDIVAEPKPCFHFSHPNKDVPIDNSRSTAIDFDIQNTCLIHGFAGFFRTVLYKELCLSIVPADHSDGMFSWFPIFFPVQHPIYLTESSTLRVHCWRKVSRTKIWTVTENTLSLMDRELIGRTRPPSCRIVEKSDTYSKPHNYKNALEAKFTGSVPIQSILHSSLALEKYSATLHFCYFLSTCTVADRL
;
A
#
# COMPACT_ATOMS: atom_id res chain seq x y z
N MET A 1 35.38 1.86 14.16
CA MET A 1 34.78 0.82 13.31
C MET A 1 33.29 1.04 13.38
N ALA A 2 32.63 1.40 12.28
CA ALA A 2 31.18 1.52 12.28
C ALA A 2 30.61 0.11 12.52
N ASP A 3 29.77 -0.06 13.54
CA ASP A 3 29.15 -1.35 13.84
C ASP A 3 28.49 -1.91 12.59
N SER A 4 28.79 -3.17 12.27
CA SER A 4 28.13 -3.85 11.16
C SER A 4 26.62 -3.90 11.44
N PRO A 5 25.76 -3.74 10.43
CA PRO A 5 24.32 -3.71 10.68
C PRO A 5 23.85 -5.11 11.13
N HIS A 6 23.37 -5.21 12.36
CA HIS A 6 22.83 -6.43 12.97
C HIS A 6 21.31 -6.41 13.04
N ILE A 7 20.71 -7.60 13.09
CA ILE A 7 19.26 -7.75 13.22
C ILE A 7 18.79 -7.47 14.67
N SER A 8 17.74 -6.66 14.84
CA SER A 8 17.10 -6.48 16.16
C SER A 8 16.30 -7.73 16.53
N CYS A 9 16.77 -8.45 17.54
CA CYS A 9 16.20 -9.74 17.94
C CYS A 9 16.07 -9.87 19.44
N GLY A 10 14.90 -10.30 19.91
CA GLY A 10 14.58 -10.53 21.32
C GLY A 10 14.26 -11.98 21.66
N ARG A 11 14.25 -12.26 22.96
CA ARG A 11 13.99 -13.59 23.51
C ARG A 11 12.66 -13.64 24.24
N ASP A 12 11.76 -14.54 23.82
CA ASP A 12 10.48 -14.74 24.50
C ASP A 12 10.55 -15.78 25.62
N PHE A 13 10.20 -15.36 26.84
CA PHE A 13 10.09 -16.21 28.01
C PHE A 13 8.62 -16.49 28.37
N PHE A 14 8.34 -17.76 28.68
CA PHE A 14 7.06 -18.14 29.27
C PHE A 14 7.01 -17.89 30.77
N SER A 15 8.12 -18.09 31.48
CA SER A 15 8.25 -17.87 32.92
C SER A 15 9.65 -17.36 33.25
N VAL A 16 9.76 -16.44 34.19
CA VAL A 16 11.01 -15.79 34.60
C VAL A 16 11.11 -15.82 36.12
N PRO A 17 11.79 -16.82 36.72
CA PRO A 17 12.01 -16.89 38.16
C PRO A 17 12.86 -15.73 38.69
N ASP A 18 13.96 -15.43 38.00
CA ASP A 18 14.87 -14.33 38.29
C ASP A 18 15.00 -13.43 37.05
N LEU A 19 14.69 -12.15 37.21
CA LEU A 19 14.66 -11.18 36.13
C LEU A 19 16.08 -10.81 35.65
N SER A 20 16.98 -10.56 36.58
CA SER A 20 18.35 -10.15 36.30
C SER A 20 19.09 -11.27 35.59
N GLN A 21 18.91 -12.52 36.04
CA GLN A 21 19.49 -13.69 35.38
C GLN A 21 18.95 -13.86 33.95
N ALA A 22 17.65 -13.65 33.72
CA ALA A 22 17.06 -13.76 32.39
C ALA A 22 17.61 -12.70 31.42
N LEU A 23 17.82 -11.46 31.88
CA LEU A 23 18.45 -10.41 31.09
C LEU A 23 19.93 -10.72 30.81
N SER A 24 20.71 -11.05 31.84
CA SER A 24 22.15 -11.34 31.67
C SER A 24 22.41 -12.54 30.76
N SER A 25 21.61 -13.60 30.89
CA SER A 25 21.70 -14.77 29.99
C SER A 25 21.30 -14.43 28.56
N SER A 26 20.21 -13.69 28.36
CA SER A 26 19.77 -13.28 27.03
C SER A 26 20.78 -12.36 26.34
N ALA A 27 21.38 -11.42 27.09
CA ALA A 27 22.45 -10.56 26.59
C ALA A 27 23.71 -11.36 26.22
N SER A 28 24.07 -12.38 27.03
CA SER A 28 25.18 -13.29 26.73
C SER A 28 24.93 -14.10 25.46
N ASP A 29 23.66 -14.46 25.20
CA ASP A 29 23.22 -15.10 23.96
C ASP A 29 23.03 -14.11 22.78
N LYS A 30 23.40 -12.83 22.96
CA LYS A 30 23.31 -11.73 21.98
C LYS A 30 21.90 -11.25 21.62
N PHE A 31 20.89 -11.56 22.44
CA PHE A 31 19.56 -10.96 22.28
C PHE A 31 19.56 -9.52 22.79
N HIS A 32 18.83 -8.65 22.09
CA HIS A 32 18.77 -7.22 22.35
C HIS A 32 17.68 -6.82 23.36
N PHE A 33 16.64 -7.64 23.50
CA PHE A 33 15.54 -7.44 24.44
C PHE A 33 14.90 -8.78 24.82
N ILE A 34 14.05 -8.77 25.85
CA ILE A 34 13.31 -9.95 26.31
C ILE A 34 11.81 -9.66 26.33
N CYS A 35 10.99 -10.67 26.03
CA CYS A 35 9.55 -10.63 26.23
C CYS A 35 9.21 -11.45 27.48
N LEU A 36 8.53 -10.87 28.47
CA LEU A 36 8.23 -11.55 29.74
C LEU A 36 6.82 -11.27 30.25
N PRO A 37 6.21 -12.19 31.02
CA PRO A 37 4.90 -11.97 31.65
C PRO A 37 4.93 -10.81 32.65
N ILE A 38 4.03 -9.84 32.50
CA ILE A 38 3.91 -8.68 33.42
C ILE A 38 3.58 -9.15 34.85
N ALA A 39 2.71 -10.16 34.95
CA ALA A 39 2.43 -10.90 36.17
C ALA A 39 2.74 -12.38 35.95
N HIS A 40 2.92 -13.14 37.03
CA HIS A 40 3.16 -14.58 36.91
C HIS A 40 2.00 -15.24 36.14
N PRO A 41 2.26 -15.98 35.04
CA PRO A 41 1.23 -16.37 34.07
C PRO A 41 0.19 -17.36 34.61
N ARG A 42 0.46 -18.01 35.75
CA ARG A 42 -0.50 -18.89 36.45
C ARG A 42 -1.23 -18.21 37.62
N PHE A 43 -0.91 -16.95 37.94
CA PHE A 43 -1.48 -16.24 39.07
C PHE A 43 -2.81 -15.56 38.67
N LYS A 44 -3.88 -16.36 38.57
CA LYS A 44 -5.24 -15.89 38.30
C LYS A 44 -5.78 -15.08 39.47
N ARG A 45 -6.41 -13.94 39.21
CA ARG A 45 -6.87 -12.94 40.20
C ARG A 45 -8.40 -12.81 40.17
N GLU A 46 -8.99 -12.51 41.32
CA GLU A 46 -10.44 -12.37 41.53
C GLU A 46 -10.74 -10.97 42.08
N TYR A 47 -11.76 -10.32 41.51
CA TYR A 47 -12.13 -8.92 41.77
C TYR A 47 -13.63 -8.75 42.10
N ILE A 48 -14.48 -9.77 41.93
CA ILE A 48 -15.94 -9.61 41.93
C ILE A 48 -16.63 -10.36 43.07
N LYS A 49 -16.41 -11.67 43.19
CA LYS A 49 -16.97 -12.50 44.28
C LYS A 49 -16.11 -12.29 45.54
N PRO A 50 -16.67 -12.40 46.78
CA PRO A 50 -16.12 -11.73 47.97
C PRO A 50 -14.60 -11.72 47.93
N VAL A 51 -14.06 -10.53 47.68
CA VAL A 51 -12.67 -10.33 47.28
C VAL A 51 -11.81 -10.99 48.34
N CYS A 52 -11.25 -12.15 48.02
CA CYS A 52 -10.31 -12.79 48.91
C CYS A 52 -9.15 -11.81 49.01
N LEU A 53 -9.06 -11.07 50.14
CA LEU A 53 -8.03 -10.07 50.39
C LEU A 53 -6.67 -10.76 50.34
N ARG A 54 -6.08 -10.79 49.15
CA ARG A 54 -4.72 -11.29 48.96
C ARG A 54 -3.78 -10.20 49.44
N SER A 55 -3.07 -10.46 50.54
CA SER A 55 -2.16 -9.51 51.18
C SER A 55 -0.83 -9.32 50.45
N ARG A 56 -0.56 -10.06 49.37
CA ARG A 56 0.70 -10.03 48.62
C ARG A 56 0.59 -9.14 47.38
N PRO A 57 1.68 -8.47 46.96
CA PRO A 57 1.72 -7.75 45.70
C PRO A 57 1.39 -8.69 44.54
N PHE A 58 0.69 -8.19 43.53
CA PHE A 58 0.23 -9.03 42.42
C PHE A 58 1.36 -9.44 41.46
N THR A 59 2.49 -8.72 41.48
CA THR A 59 3.67 -9.00 40.66
C THR A 59 4.96 -8.50 41.34
N ARG A 60 6.10 -8.65 40.64
CA ARG A 60 7.44 -8.24 41.06
C ARG A 60 7.59 -6.72 41.09
N SER A 61 8.47 -6.19 41.96
CA SER A 61 8.75 -4.75 42.05
C SER A 61 9.50 -4.25 40.81
N ASP A 62 9.16 -3.03 40.42
CA ASP A 62 9.86 -2.15 39.51
C ASP A 62 11.35 -1.96 39.87
N LEU A 63 11.69 -1.88 41.15
CA LEU A 63 13.05 -1.69 41.67
C LEU A 63 14.04 -2.82 41.34
N LEU A 64 13.57 -3.93 40.76
CA LEU A 64 14.44 -5.02 40.31
C LEU A 64 15.33 -4.62 39.13
N LEU A 65 14.94 -3.61 38.34
CA LEU A 65 15.77 -3.08 37.25
C LEU A 65 15.76 -1.54 37.25
N PRO A 66 16.84 -0.92 36.75
CA PRO A 66 16.82 0.49 36.40
C PRO A 66 15.71 0.82 35.39
N SER A 67 15.13 2.02 35.47
CA SER A 67 14.09 2.45 34.52
C SER A 67 14.54 2.39 33.06
N GLN A 68 15.82 2.65 32.78
CA GLN A 68 16.38 2.54 31.43
C GLN A 68 16.27 1.12 30.85
N ASP A 69 16.50 0.09 31.68
CA ASP A 69 16.42 -1.30 31.25
C ASP A 69 14.97 -1.71 30.98
N TRP A 70 14.02 -1.26 31.80
CA TRP A 70 12.60 -1.44 31.52
C TRP A 70 12.18 -0.78 30.20
N ASN A 71 12.63 0.46 29.97
CA ASN A 71 12.27 1.26 28.80
C ASN A 71 12.86 0.75 27.48
N THR A 72 13.92 -0.05 27.51
CA THR A 72 14.68 -0.44 26.31
C THR A 72 14.81 -1.94 26.09
N LEU A 73 14.82 -2.75 27.15
CA LEU A 73 15.16 -4.18 27.09
C LEU A 73 13.95 -5.10 27.35
N VAL A 74 12.80 -4.57 27.77
CA VAL A 74 11.68 -5.42 28.22
C VAL A 74 10.39 -5.16 27.46
N VAL A 75 9.84 -6.20 26.84
CA VAL A 75 8.49 -6.22 26.29
C VAL A 75 7.57 -6.98 27.26
N GLY A 76 6.51 -6.34 27.72
CA GLY A 76 5.56 -6.94 28.65
C GLY A 76 4.57 -7.85 27.94
N LYS A 77 4.27 -9.03 28.49
CA LYS A 77 3.24 -9.94 27.98
C LYS A 77 2.07 -10.01 28.93
N VAL A 78 0.86 -9.86 28.39
CA VAL A 78 -0.39 -10.06 29.13
C VAL A 78 -0.53 -11.54 29.51
N SER A 79 -1.01 -11.79 30.73
CA SER A 79 -1.22 -13.14 31.24
C SER A 79 -2.15 -13.96 30.33
N PRO A 80 -1.81 -15.24 30.05
CA PRO A 80 -2.53 -16.05 29.06
C PRO A 80 -3.95 -16.47 29.48
N TRP A 81 -4.30 -16.35 30.76
CA TRP A 81 -5.64 -16.69 31.26
C TRP A 81 -6.66 -15.56 31.11
N ILE A 82 -6.22 -14.36 30.74
CA ILE A 82 -7.09 -13.20 30.55
C ILE A 82 -7.90 -13.42 29.26
N ASN A 83 -9.23 -13.48 29.41
CA ASN A 83 -10.18 -13.70 28.32
C ASN A 83 -11.34 -12.72 28.48
N THR A 84 -11.15 -11.49 27.98
CA THR A 84 -12.12 -10.38 28.05
C THR A 84 -13.39 -10.66 27.23
N ASP A 85 -13.35 -11.60 26.31
CA ASP A 85 -14.49 -11.98 25.47
C ASP A 85 -15.11 -13.31 25.93
N SER A 86 -14.95 -13.68 27.21
CA SER A 86 -15.63 -14.85 27.76
C SER A 86 -17.15 -14.68 27.78
N ASN A 87 -17.85 -15.77 27.48
CA ASN A 87 -19.30 -15.87 27.65
C ASN A 87 -19.69 -15.90 29.14
N ASP A 88 -18.78 -16.32 30.03
CA ASP A 88 -18.97 -16.25 31.47
C ASP A 88 -18.72 -14.83 31.98
N ASP A 89 -19.74 -14.21 32.57
CA ASP A 89 -19.70 -12.81 33.02
C ASP A 89 -18.67 -12.58 34.13
N VAL A 90 -18.45 -13.57 35.00
CA VAL A 90 -17.48 -13.47 36.10
C VAL A 90 -16.06 -13.54 35.55
N GLU A 91 -15.76 -14.48 34.66
CA GLU A 91 -14.48 -14.58 33.98
C GLU A 91 -14.18 -13.33 33.15
N ARG A 92 -15.17 -12.85 32.38
CA ARG A 92 -15.04 -11.65 31.56
C ARG A 92 -14.66 -10.44 32.41
N LYS A 93 -15.48 -10.08 33.40
CA LYS A 93 -15.23 -8.92 34.26
C LYS A 93 -13.92 -9.05 35.05
N ASN A 94 -13.57 -10.25 35.52
CA ASN A 94 -12.26 -10.48 36.16
C ASN A 94 -11.10 -10.29 35.18
N SER A 95 -11.27 -10.72 33.93
CA SER A 95 -10.28 -10.55 32.86
C SER A 95 -10.11 -9.09 32.47
N GLU A 96 -11.20 -8.31 32.39
CA GLU A 96 -11.16 -6.86 32.15
C GLU A 96 -10.33 -6.15 33.22
N GLN A 97 -10.63 -6.39 34.49
CA GLN A 97 -9.89 -5.79 35.61
C GLN A 97 -8.41 -6.23 35.63
N ALA A 98 -8.16 -7.51 35.34
CA ALA A 98 -6.81 -8.05 35.26
C ALA A 98 -5.99 -7.44 34.11
N LEU A 99 -6.61 -7.25 32.94
CA LEU A 99 -5.99 -6.63 31.77
C LEU A 99 -5.63 -5.18 32.07
N LEU A 100 -6.59 -4.41 32.60
CA LEU A 100 -6.38 -3.01 32.97
C LEU A 100 -5.27 -2.87 34.02
N GLN A 101 -5.24 -3.74 35.03
CA GLN A 101 -4.18 -3.75 36.05
C GLN A 101 -2.79 -4.06 35.45
N GLU A 102 -2.68 -5.07 34.58
CA GLU A 102 -1.39 -5.40 33.96
C GLU A 102 -0.90 -4.30 33.02
N ILE A 103 -1.79 -3.72 32.21
CA ILE A 103 -1.42 -2.63 31.30
C ILE A 103 -1.02 -1.40 32.11
N ALA A 104 -1.78 -1.01 33.13
CA ALA A 104 -1.44 0.13 33.99
C ALA A 104 -0.04 -0.04 34.62
N TYR A 105 0.30 -1.25 35.06
CA TYR A 105 1.64 -1.52 35.58
C TYR A 105 2.73 -1.48 34.51
N ALA A 106 2.47 -2.01 33.31
CA ALA A 106 3.38 -1.87 32.19
C ALA A 106 3.64 -0.40 31.80
N VAL A 107 2.61 0.45 31.87
CA VAL A 107 2.75 1.90 31.67
C VAL A 107 3.64 2.51 32.77
N HIS A 108 3.40 2.13 34.02
CA HIS A 108 4.19 2.59 35.16
C HIS A 108 5.67 2.22 35.03
N LEU A 109 5.97 1.02 34.52
CA LEU A 109 7.33 0.57 34.23
C LEU A 109 7.96 1.26 33.00
N GLY A 110 7.17 1.96 32.19
CA GLY A 110 7.66 2.62 30.97
C GLY A 110 7.98 1.66 29.82
N LEU A 111 7.33 0.49 29.77
CA LEU A 111 7.67 -0.52 28.76
C LEU A 111 7.47 -0.01 27.32
N PRO A 112 8.41 -0.27 26.39
CA PRO A 112 8.32 0.17 25.00
C PRO A 112 7.20 -0.53 24.21
N ALA A 113 6.86 -1.76 24.58
CA ALA A 113 5.77 -2.49 23.96
C ALA A 113 5.08 -3.46 24.93
N ILE A 114 3.79 -3.67 24.71
CA ILE A 114 2.95 -4.64 25.44
C ILE A 114 2.37 -5.64 24.44
N MET A 115 2.70 -6.92 24.61
CA MET A 115 2.20 -8.02 23.80
C MET A 115 0.89 -8.57 24.36
N VAL A 116 -0.13 -8.61 23.50
CA VAL A 116 -1.49 -9.10 23.82
C VAL A 116 -1.83 -10.24 22.86
N ASN A 117 -2.31 -11.37 23.37
CA ASN A 117 -2.63 -12.52 22.52
C ASN A 117 -4.03 -12.37 21.91
N LEU A 118 -4.13 -12.57 20.60
CA LEU A 118 -5.40 -12.69 19.88
C LEU A 118 -5.55 -14.12 19.37
N THR A 119 -6.39 -14.89 20.06
CA THR A 119 -6.45 -16.36 19.90
C THR A 119 -7.75 -16.87 19.26
N LYS A 120 -8.77 -16.02 19.16
CA LYS A 120 -10.10 -16.38 18.65
C LYS A 120 -10.93 -15.13 18.34
N GLN A 121 -12.06 -15.36 17.67
CA GLN A 121 -13.20 -14.42 17.60
C GLN A 121 -14.36 -14.90 18.51
N PRO A 122 -15.23 -13.98 18.99
CA PRO A 122 -15.12 -12.52 18.88
C PRO A 122 -13.98 -11.95 19.76
N CYS A 123 -13.48 -10.76 19.40
CA CYS A 123 -12.44 -10.02 20.14
C CYS A 123 -12.84 -8.56 20.41
N THR A 124 -14.15 -8.30 20.39
CA THR A 124 -14.76 -6.97 20.47
C THR A 124 -14.45 -6.26 21.79
N ASN A 125 -14.56 -6.96 22.92
CA ASN A 125 -14.33 -6.36 24.22
C ASN A 125 -12.84 -6.07 24.43
N LEU A 126 -11.97 -7.01 24.02
CA LEU A 126 -10.53 -6.77 24.00
C LEU A 126 -10.16 -5.54 23.19
N ALA A 127 -10.69 -5.41 21.96
CA ALA A 127 -10.41 -4.28 21.09
C ALA A 127 -10.91 -2.96 21.69
N ALA A 128 -12.12 -2.93 22.27
CA ALA A 128 -12.67 -1.73 22.91
C ALA A 128 -11.79 -1.24 24.07
N LEU A 129 -11.32 -2.15 24.93
CA LEU A 129 -10.44 -1.83 26.05
C LEU A 129 -9.08 -1.29 25.57
N ILE A 130 -8.45 -1.98 24.62
CA ILE A 130 -7.15 -1.55 24.06
C ILE A 130 -7.28 -0.20 23.35
N ASN A 131 -8.35 0.00 22.57
CA ASN A 131 -8.63 1.26 21.90
C ASN A 131 -8.79 2.42 22.90
N GLY A 132 -9.58 2.21 23.97
CA GLY A 132 -9.73 3.21 25.05
C GLY A 132 -8.38 3.58 25.68
N ILE A 133 -7.54 2.59 25.99
CA ILE A 133 -6.20 2.84 26.54
C ILE A 133 -5.29 3.56 25.55
N CYS A 134 -5.41 3.29 24.24
CA CYS A 134 -4.63 3.99 23.21
C CYS A 134 -4.92 5.49 23.18
N PHE A 135 -6.13 5.92 23.54
CA PHE A 135 -6.49 7.34 23.65
C PHE A 135 -5.96 7.98 24.94
N ASP A 136 -6.09 7.30 26.06
CA ASP A 136 -5.84 7.90 27.40
C ASP A 136 -4.38 7.80 27.87
N SER A 137 -3.55 6.96 27.26
CA SER A 137 -2.22 6.63 27.78
C SER A 137 -1.04 7.02 26.88
N HIS A 138 0.10 7.23 27.54
CA HIS A 138 1.42 7.32 26.91
C HIS A 138 2.02 5.96 26.53
N VAL A 139 1.23 4.87 26.49
CA VAL A 139 1.72 3.56 26.00
C VAL A 139 2.29 3.74 24.61
N GLN A 140 3.52 3.29 24.42
CA GLN A 140 4.23 3.46 23.16
C GLN A 140 3.64 2.56 22.08
N GLN A 141 3.58 1.23 22.30
CA GLN A 141 3.07 0.27 21.32
C GLN A 141 2.35 -0.94 21.96
N PHE A 142 1.29 -1.41 21.33
CA PHE A 142 0.67 -2.72 21.55
C PHE A 142 1.06 -3.66 20.41
N TRP A 143 1.57 -4.83 20.77
CA TRP A 143 1.93 -5.90 19.85
C TRP A 143 0.89 -7.01 19.95
N ILE A 144 0.00 -7.08 18.96
CA ILE A 144 -1.06 -8.07 18.96
C ILE A 144 -0.50 -9.36 18.36
N ARG A 145 -0.32 -10.36 19.20
CA ARG A 145 0.19 -11.67 18.80
C ARG A 145 -0.90 -12.45 18.09
N VAL A 146 -0.69 -12.71 16.80
CA VAL A 146 -1.60 -13.48 15.94
C VAL A 146 -0.80 -14.57 15.24
N PRO A 147 -1.22 -15.84 15.29
CA PRO A 147 -0.58 -16.88 14.50
C PRO A 147 -0.94 -16.74 13.02
N MET A 148 0.01 -16.97 12.13
CA MET A 148 -0.18 -16.86 10.68
C MET A 148 -1.18 -17.89 10.13
N GLN A 149 -1.35 -19.01 10.85
CA GLN A 149 -2.36 -20.03 10.62
C GLN A 149 -3.07 -20.37 11.94
N SER A 150 -4.35 -20.72 11.89
CA SER A 150 -5.09 -21.12 13.10
C SER A 150 -4.47 -22.37 13.71
N PRO A 151 -4.28 -22.44 15.05
CA PRO A 151 -3.82 -23.65 15.72
C PRO A 151 -4.69 -24.87 15.44
N ALA A 152 -5.98 -24.67 15.15
CA ALA A 152 -6.90 -25.75 14.76
C ALA A 152 -6.48 -26.43 13.44
N ASN A 153 -5.82 -25.69 12.54
CA ASN A 153 -5.33 -26.21 11.26
C ASN A 153 -4.00 -26.97 11.41
N GLU A 154 -3.27 -26.78 12.53
CA GLU A 154 -2.03 -27.51 12.82
C GLU A 154 -2.28 -28.84 13.56
N ILE A 155 -3.53 -29.16 13.91
CA ILE A 155 -3.88 -30.39 14.64
C ILE A 155 -3.68 -31.61 13.73
N ASP A 156 -2.93 -32.59 14.23
CA ASP A 156 -2.80 -33.89 13.58
C ASP A 156 -4.07 -34.71 13.78
N ASN A 157 -5.00 -34.57 12.84
CA ASN A 157 -6.28 -35.26 12.86
C ASN A 157 -6.15 -36.79 12.80
N SER A 158 -4.98 -37.34 12.43
CA SER A 158 -4.75 -38.79 12.41
C SER A 158 -4.65 -39.41 13.80
N LEU A 159 -4.45 -38.59 14.84
CA LEU A 159 -4.34 -39.03 16.23
C LEU A 159 -5.69 -39.20 16.95
N PHE A 160 -6.82 -38.91 16.27
CA PHE A 160 -8.15 -39.01 16.84
C PHE A 160 -8.94 -40.13 16.16
N GLU A 161 -9.27 -41.20 16.92
CA GLU A 161 -9.85 -42.45 16.39
C GLU A 161 -11.30 -42.32 15.91
N ASP A 162 -12.01 -41.25 16.27
CA ASP A 162 -13.39 -40.99 15.83
C ASP A 162 -13.43 -40.10 14.59
N GLY A 163 -13.41 -40.76 13.42
CA GLY A 163 -13.69 -40.20 12.11
C GLY A 163 -15.13 -39.71 11.89
N ASN A 164 -15.72 -39.00 12.85
CA ASN A 164 -16.87 -38.16 12.58
C ASN A 164 -16.40 -36.72 12.45
N LYS A 165 -16.36 -36.27 11.19
CA LYS A 165 -16.70 -34.90 10.82
C LYS A 165 -18.07 -34.56 11.43
N GLN A 166 -18.17 -34.36 12.74
CA GLN A 166 -19.14 -33.41 13.22
C GLN A 166 -18.64 -32.09 12.63
N GLN A 167 -19.20 -31.75 11.46
CA GLN A 167 -19.59 -30.38 11.20
C GLN A 167 -20.33 -29.91 12.45
N THR A 168 -19.59 -29.45 13.45
CA THR A 168 -20.14 -28.42 14.32
C THR A 168 -20.53 -27.32 13.34
N ASN A 169 -21.83 -27.16 13.12
CA ASN A 169 -22.46 -26.06 12.37
C ASN A 169 -22.10 -24.66 12.92
N CYS A 170 -21.07 -24.55 13.75
CA CYS A 170 -20.40 -23.31 14.08
C CYS A 170 -19.27 -23.16 13.07
N GLU A 171 -19.51 -22.38 12.02
CA GLU A 171 -18.48 -21.86 11.11
C GLU A 171 -17.47 -21.02 11.92
N VAL A 172 -16.58 -21.68 12.66
CA VAL A 172 -15.48 -20.98 13.33
C VAL A 172 -14.56 -20.51 12.22
N ASN A 173 -14.55 -19.21 11.98
CA ASN A 173 -13.67 -18.59 11.00
C ASN A 173 -12.22 -18.87 11.41
N ASN A 174 -11.59 -19.82 10.72
CA ASN A 174 -10.21 -20.24 10.95
C ASN A 174 -9.19 -19.34 10.23
N ASP A 175 -9.64 -18.30 9.53
CA ASP A 175 -8.76 -17.30 8.96
C ASP A 175 -8.29 -16.32 10.04
N THR A 176 -7.04 -16.47 10.48
CA THR A 176 -6.46 -15.63 11.52
C THR A 176 -6.22 -14.20 11.06
N TRP A 177 -6.17 -13.96 9.74
CA TRP A 177 -6.18 -12.60 9.21
C TRP A 177 -7.49 -11.89 9.52
N GLU A 178 -8.62 -12.59 9.56
CA GLU A 178 -9.90 -11.97 9.93
C GLU A 178 -9.98 -11.60 11.40
N TRP A 179 -9.30 -12.35 12.26
CA TRP A 179 -9.17 -12.01 13.68
C TRP A 179 -8.44 -10.68 13.80
N TRP A 180 -7.28 -10.58 13.15
CA TRP A 180 -6.49 -9.35 13.09
C TRP A 180 -7.27 -8.19 12.46
N ASN A 181 -7.89 -8.42 11.31
CA ASN A 181 -8.65 -7.44 10.54
C ASN A 181 -9.79 -6.83 11.39
N SER A 182 -10.56 -7.69 12.06
CA SER A 182 -11.62 -7.26 12.97
C SER A 182 -11.07 -6.45 14.15
N PHE A 183 -10.00 -6.94 14.78
CA PHE A 183 -9.38 -6.27 15.92
C PHE A 183 -8.86 -4.88 15.57
N ARG A 184 -8.02 -4.76 14.52
CA ARG A 184 -7.43 -3.46 14.15
C ARG A 184 -8.47 -2.46 13.66
N THR A 185 -9.54 -2.93 13.01
CA THR A 185 -10.64 -2.07 12.55
C THR A 185 -11.41 -1.47 13.72
N LEU A 186 -11.67 -2.27 14.77
CA LEU A 186 -12.27 -1.78 16.02
C LEU A 186 -11.36 -0.82 16.78
N CYS A 187 -10.04 -0.92 16.58
CA CYS A 187 -9.05 0.02 17.11
C CYS A 187 -8.77 1.20 16.15
N HIS A 188 -9.62 1.42 15.14
CA HIS A 188 -9.50 2.49 14.14
C HIS A 188 -8.13 2.54 13.44
N ASN A 189 -7.48 1.38 13.24
CA ASN A 189 -6.18 1.24 12.59
C ASN A 189 -5.09 2.17 13.18
N THR A 190 -5.15 2.48 14.48
CA THR A 190 -4.18 3.34 15.16
C THR A 190 -2.74 2.82 15.03
N ARG A 191 -1.77 3.73 14.83
CA ARG A 191 -0.32 3.39 14.77
C ARG A 191 0.24 2.83 16.08
N LYS A 192 -0.49 2.97 17.19
CA LYS A 192 -0.12 2.36 18.48
C LYS A 192 -0.34 0.85 18.49
N VAL A 193 -1.16 0.31 17.59
CA VAL A 193 -1.44 -1.12 17.48
C VAL A 193 -0.66 -1.69 16.29
N GLY A 194 0.21 -2.65 16.57
CA GLY A 194 1.02 -3.34 15.57
C GLY A 194 0.87 -4.85 15.65
N LEU A 195 1.14 -5.52 14.53
CA LEU A 195 1.03 -6.97 14.43
C LEU A 195 2.32 -7.65 14.91
N ALA A 196 2.19 -8.57 15.86
CA ALA A 196 3.22 -9.55 16.21
C ALA A 196 2.85 -10.90 15.57
N LEU A 197 3.29 -11.12 14.34
CA LEU A 197 2.94 -12.30 13.56
C LEU A 197 3.76 -13.50 14.04
N GLU A 198 3.10 -14.59 14.43
CA GLU A 198 3.75 -15.85 14.79
C GLU A 198 3.69 -16.84 13.63
N ILE A 199 4.84 -17.36 13.21
CA ILE A 199 4.92 -18.35 12.12
C ILE A 199 4.89 -19.78 12.63
N GLY A 200 4.18 -20.63 11.89
CA GLY A 200 4.01 -22.05 12.16
C GLY A 200 5.13 -22.92 11.59
N LYS A 201 4.96 -24.24 11.65
CA LYS A 201 5.89 -25.21 11.06
C LYS A 201 5.91 -25.13 9.53
N GLU A 202 4.74 -24.88 8.95
CA GLU A 202 4.54 -24.64 7.52
C GLU A 202 4.07 -23.20 7.33
N LEU A 203 4.39 -22.61 6.18
CA LEU A 203 3.83 -21.32 5.79
C LEU A 203 2.52 -21.53 5.03
N PRO A 204 1.58 -20.57 5.10
CA PRO A 204 0.37 -20.60 4.29
C PRO A 204 0.70 -20.39 2.81
N THR A 205 -0.32 -20.34 1.95
CA THR A 205 -0.13 -20.16 0.51
C THR A 205 0.60 -18.84 0.20
N PRO A 206 1.33 -18.73 -0.93
CA PRO A 206 2.01 -17.49 -1.30
C PRO A 206 1.09 -16.25 -1.34
N ARG A 207 -0.20 -16.44 -1.65
CA ARG A 207 -1.21 -15.39 -1.65
C ARG A 207 -1.52 -14.89 -0.23
N GLU A 208 -1.70 -15.81 0.72
CA GLU A 208 -1.90 -15.46 2.13
C GLU A 208 -0.66 -14.82 2.73
N VAL A 209 0.54 -15.29 2.36
CA VAL A 209 1.81 -14.64 2.73
C VAL A 209 1.84 -13.20 2.23
N LYS A 210 1.47 -12.96 0.97
CA LYS A 210 1.38 -11.61 0.39
C LYS A 210 0.39 -10.71 1.14
N ARG A 211 -0.78 -11.25 1.50
CA ARG A 211 -1.78 -10.55 2.32
C ARG A 211 -1.19 -10.09 3.67
N TRP A 212 -0.42 -10.94 4.34
CA TRP A 212 0.25 -10.57 5.59
C TRP A 212 1.37 -9.54 5.41
N LEU A 213 2.07 -9.53 4.27
CA LEU A 213 3.12 -8.53 3.98
C LEU A 213 2.56 -7.12 3.77
N GLY A 214 1.25 -6.98 3.52
CA GLY A 214 0.55 -5.69 3.47
C GLY A 214 0.01 -5.19 4.81
N GLU A 215 0.25 -5.92 5.91
CA GLU A 215 -0.17 -5.53 7.26
C GLU A 215 0.99 -4.90 8.06
N PRO A 216 0.72 -4.07 9.08
CA PRO A 216 1.75 -3.39 9.87
C PRO A 216 2.44 -4.34 10.87
N ILE A 217 3.24 -5.28 10.34
CA ILE A 217 4.07 -6.19 11.12
C ILE A 217 5.14 -5.37 11.86
N ARG A 218 5.08 -5.40 13.19
CA ARG A 218 6.11 -4.84 14.08
C ARG A 218 7.10 -5.91 14.50
N THR A 219 6.61 -7.13 14.69
CA THR A 219 7.41 -8.23 15.22
C THR A 219 7.07 -9.54 14.52
N LEU A 220 8.10 -10.32 14.21
CA LEU A 220 7.95 -11.71 13.79
C LEU A 220 8.38 -12.64 14.92
N ILE A 221 7.45 -13.46 15.40
CA ILE A 221 7.71 -14.49 16.42
C ILE A 221 8.04 -15.80 15.72
N ILE A 222 9.23 -16.32 15.98
CA ILE A 222 9.76 -17.55 15.40
C ILE A 222 9.93 -18.59 16.51
N PRO A 223 9.06 -19.61 16.58
CA PRO A 223 9.21 -20.68 17.55
C PRO A 223 10.43 -21.55 17.27
N THR A 224 11.21 -21.93 18.29
CA THR A 224 12.37 -22.84 18.15
C THR A 224 11.98 -24.19 17.53
N LYS A 225 10.73 -24.61 17.69
CA LYS A 225 10.19 -25.87 17.12
C LYS A 225 10.20 -25.93 15.59
N ILE A 226 10.30 -24.80 14.88
CA ILE A 226 10.24 -24.76 13.41
C ILE A 226 11.63 -24.86 12.76
N PHE A 227 12.69 -24.69 13.54
CA PHE A 227 14.06 -24.81 13.04
C PHE A 227 14.42 -26.27 12.78
N LEU A 228 15.04 -26.50 11.64
CA LEU A 228 15.60 -27.76 11.22
C LEU A 228 17.06 -27.85 11.68
N SER A 229 17.58 -29.08 11.82
CA SER A 229 19.01 -29.30 12.06
C SER A 229 19.75 -29.50 10.75
N ASN A 230 20.82 -28.74 10.53
CA ASN A 230 21.74 -29.03 9.44
C ASN A 230 22.67 -30.23 9.78
N LYS A 231 23.50 -30.65 8.82
CA LYS A 231 24.46 -31.77 9.01
C LYS A 231 25.46 -31.56 10.16
N LYS A 232 25.69 -30.31 10.58
CA LYS A 232 26.61 -29.93 11.66
C LYS A 232 25.89 -29.72 13.01
N GLY A 233 24.57 -29.98 13.08
CA GLY A 233 23.78 -29.80 14.30
C GLY A 233 23.38 -28.35 14.61
N TYR A 234 23.48 -27.43 13.65
CA TYR A 234 23.08 -26.02 13.83
C TYR A 234 21.64 -25.77 13.33
N PRO A 235 20.92 -24.80 13.92
CA PRO A 235 19.55 -24.50 13.55
C PRO A 235 19.52 -23.76 12.21
N VAL A 236 18.68 -24.21 11.29
CA VAL A 236 18.42 -23.59 9.99
C VAL A 236 16.93 -23.62 9.68
N LEU A 237 16.44 -22.69 8.86
CA LEU A 237 15.04 -22.67 8.42
C LEU A 237 14.90 -23.28 7.02
N SER A 238 13.69 -23.72 6.67
CA SER A 238 13.39 -24.17 5.30
C SER A 238 13.46 -23.00 4.30
N ARG A 239 13.61 -23.29 3.01
CA ARG A 239 13.72 -22.25 1.97
C ARG A 239 12.51 -21.29 1.94
N PRO A 240 11.25 -21.74 2.07
CA PRO A 240 10.10 -20.84 2.15
C PRO A 240 10.19 -19.84 3.32
N HIS A 241 10.59 -20.32 4.51
CA HIS A 241 10.79 -19.45 5.68
C HIS A 241 11.92 -18.44 5.48
N GLN A 242 13.03 -18.86 4.87
CA GLN A 242 14.13 -17.95 4.53
C GLN A 242 13.66 -16.84 3.60
N GLN A 243 12.92 -17.18 2.53
CA GLN A 243 12.39 -16.21 1.57
C GLN A 243 11.44 -15.22 2.24
N PHE A 244 10.53 -15.70 3.09
CA PHE A 244 9.60 -14.84 3.84
C PHE A 244 10.34 -13.89 4.80
N ILE A 245 11.31 -14.39 5.58
CA ILE A 245 12.10 -13.58 6.51
C ILE A 245 12.93 -12.53 5.76
N ILE A 246 13.55 -12.89 4.63
CA ILE A 246 14.32 -11.95 3.82
C ILE A 246 13.43 -10.81 3.31
N GLN A 247 12.19 -11.10 2.92
CA GLN A 247 11.24 -10.07 2.51
C GLN A 247 10.88 -9.11 3.64
N LEU A 248 10.92 -9.56 4.91
CA LEU A 248 10.63 -8.71 6.07
C LEU A 248 11.78 -7.77 6.47
N PHE A 249 13.01 -8.03 6.03
CA PHE A 249 14.16 -7.18 6.36
C PHE A 249 14.03 -5.74 5.88
N LYS A 250 13.23 -5.48 4.84
CA LYS A 250 12.96 -4.12 4.34
C LYS A 250 11.95 -3.34 5.19
N PHE A 251 11.23 -4.00 6.10
CA PHE A 251 10.16 -3.40 6.91
C PHE A 251 10.61 -2.97 8.32
N ASN A 252 11.91 -3.06 8.63
CA ASN A 252 12.45 -2.78 9.97
C ASN A 252 11.71 -3.55 11.09
N VAL A 253 11.32 -4.80 10.80
CA VAL A 253 10.64 -5.70 11.75
C VAL A 253 11.62 -6.18 12.82
N GLN A 254 11.17 -6.27 14.06
CA GLN A 254 11.90 -6.92 15.14
C GLN A 254 11.61 -8.42 15.17
N PHE A 255 12.60 -9.24 15.51
CA PHE A 255 12.46 -10.69 15.52
C PHE A 255 12.41 -11.20 16.96
N VAL A 256 11.60 -12.21 17.25
CA VAL A 256 11.50 -12.79 18.59
C VAL A 256 11.62 -14.31 18.51
N ILE A 257 12.61 -14.88 19.20
CA ILE A 257 12.75 -16.34 19.32
C ILE A 257 11.95 -16.83 20.53
N SER A 258 10.95 -17.70 20.28
CA SER A 258 10.07 -18.26 21.32
C SER A 258 10.26 -19.77 21.50
N GLY A 259 9.96 -20.30 22.69
CA GLY A 259 10.06 -21.74 22.99
C GLY A 259 11.40 -22.16 23.59
N SER A 260 11.54 -23.42 24.01
CA SER A 260 12.75 -23.93 24.66
C SER A 260 13.87 -24.25 23.68
N ASN A 261 15.12 -24.32 24.17
CA ASN A 261 16.24 -24.75 23.33
C ASN A 261 16.07 -26.21 22.92
N LYS A 262 15.93 -26.47 21.61
CA LYS A 262 15.87 -27.82 21.04
C LYS A 262 17.25 -28.38 20.68
N MET A 263 18.29 -27.54 20.68
CA MET A 263 19.68 -27.89 20.33
C MET A 263 20.56 -27.76 21.58
N LEU A 264 20.43 -28.74 22.47
CA LEU A 264 21.00 -28.70 23.82
C LEU A 264 22.53 -28.51 23.83
N ASP A 265 23.23 -29.02 22.82
CA ASP A 265 24.68 -28.91 22.68
C ASP A 265 25.16 -27.55 22.14
N LYS A 266 24.27 -26.76 21.53
CA LYS A 266 24.62 -25.50 20.86
C LYS A 266 24.22 -24.23 21.62
N GLY A 267 23.22 -24.31 22.48
CA GLY A 267 22.69 -23.15 23.21
C GLY A 267 21.77 -22.25 22.37
N MET A 268 21.14 -21.27 23.04
CA MET A 268 20.14 -20.37 22.44
C MET A 268 20.73 -19.33 21.49
N ALA A 269 22.00 -18.93 21.67
CA ALA A 269 22.67 -17.96 20.78
C ALA A 269 22.66 -18.36 19.29
N THR A 270 22.62 -19.66 18.99
CA THR A 270 22.71 -20.14 17.60
C THR A 270 21.50 -19.79 16.73
N TYR A 271 20.31 -19.66 17.34
CA TYR A 271 19.12 -19.22 16.61
C TYR A 271 19.25 -17.76 16.15
N TYR A 272 19.74 -16.88 17.04
CA TYR A 272 20.06 -15.49 16.70
C TYR A 272 21.14 -15.42 15.62
N GLN A 273 22.25 -16.15 15.79
CA GLN A 273 23.35 -16.17 14.83
C GLN A 273 22.89 -16.58 13.42
N TYR A 274 21.94 -17.51 13.32
CA TYR A 274 21.39 -17.91 12.04
C TYR A 274 20.56 -16.78 11.38
N LEU A 275 19.72 -16.08 12.16
CA LEU A 275 18.97 -14.94 11.64
C LEU A 275 19.88 -13.78 11.22
N ASP A 276 20.91 -13.49 12.03
CA ASP A 276 21.90 -12.46 11.72
C ASP A 276 22.72 -12.83 10.48
N HIS A 277 23.06 -14.11 10.31
CA HIS A 277 23.66 -14.62 9.08
C HIS A 277 22.76 -14.40 7.87
N LEU A 278 21.45 -14.72 7.95
CA LEU A 278 20.51 -14.42 6.86
C LEU A 278 20.45 -12.93 6.54
N TYR A 279 20.49 -12.07 7.57
CA TYR A 279 20.47 -10.61 7.39
C TYR A 279 21.75 -10.08 6.74
N ILE A 280 22.91 -10.60 7.10
CA ILE A 280 24.21 -10.19 6.54
C ILE A 280 24.40 -10.72 5.11
N THR A 281 23.96 -11.96 4.86
CA THR A 281 24.11 -12.61 3.55
C THR A 281 23.00 -12.30 2.54
N LYS A 282 22.05 -11.43 2.90
CA LYS A 282 21.00 -10.98 1.98
C LYS A 282 21.62 -10.29 0.76
N PRO A 283 21.01 -10.38 -0.44
CA PRO A 283 21.47 -9.63 -1.59
C PRO A 283 21.53 -8.12 -1.30
N PRO A 284 22.54 -7.40 -1.80
CA PRO A 284 22.57 -5.94 -1.69
C PRO A 284 21.37 -5.33 -2.43
N LEU A 285 20.96 -4.14 -1.99
CA LEU A 285 19.94 -3.37 -2.70
C LEU A 285 20.44 -3.01 -4.10
N ASP A 286 19.58 -3.15 -5.09
CA ASP A 286 19.80 -2.64 -6.45
C ASP A 286 19.78 -1.10 -6.48
N CYS A 287 20.06 -0.48 -7.63
CA CYS A 287 20.08 0.97 -7.76
C CYS A 287 18.74 1.60 -7.35
N TYR A 288 17.63 0.96 -7.71
CA TYR A 288 16.29 1.38 -7.33
C TYR A 288 16.09 1.35 -5.80
N GLY A 289 16.46 0.25 -5.14
CA GLY A 289 16.37 0.08 -3.70
C GLY A 289 17.28 1.04 -2.93
N GLN A 290 18.46 1.36 -3.46
CA GLN A 290 19.35 2.36 -2.86
C GLN A 290 18.79 3.78 -2.97
N PHE A 291 18.24 4.14 -4.14
CA PHE A 291 17.65 5.45 -4.39
C PHE A 291 16.36 5.67 -3.59
N SER A 292 15.51 4.65 -3.50
CA SER A 292 14.20 4.72 -2.83
C SER A 292 14.26 4.62 -1.31
N LYS A 293 15.45 4.40 -0.73
CA LYS A 293 15.63 4.30 0.72
C LYS A 293 15.21 5.60 1.42
N GLY A 294 14.31 5.49 2.38
CA GLY A 294 13.72 6.62 3.11
C GLY A 294 12.39 7.11 2.54
N TYR A 295 11.99 6.66 1.35
CA TYR A 295 10.71 6.99 0.73
C TYR A 295 9.65 5.89 0.91
N GLU A 296 9.97 4.78 1.59
CA GLU A 296 9.07 3.65 1.75
C GLU A 296 7.76 4.05 2.46
N ASP A 297 6.65 3.90 1.72
CA ASP A 297 5.31 4.33 2.11
C ASP A 297 5.21 5.83 2.46
N TYR A 298 6.13 6.67 2.00
CA TYR A 298 6.05 8.11 2.21
C TYR A 298 5.14 8.76 1.17
N LEU A 299 4.02 9.34 1.63
CA LEU A 299 3.05 10.01 0.77
C LEU A 299 3.58 11.37 0.28
N GLN A 300 3.59 11.56 -1.04
CA GLN A 300 4.01 12.80 -1.70
C GLN A 300 2.88 13.32 -2.60
N CYS A 301 2.73 14.64 -2.68
CA CYS A 301 1.87 15.22 -3.71
C CYS A 301 2.49 14.98 -5.10
N PRO A 302 1.72 14.51 -6.09
CA PRO A 302 2.18 14.46 -7.47
C PRO A 302 2.64 15.84 -7.94
N LEU A 303 3.74 15.89 -8.68
CA LEU A 303 4.24 17.14 -9.24
C LEU A 303 3.25 17.70 -10.27
N GLN A 304 3.25 19.03 -10.43
CA GLN A 304 2.44 19.72 -11.43
C GLN A 304 3.31 20.65 -12.29
N PRO A 305 4.22 20.13 -13.14
CA PRO A 305 5.22 20.97 -13.83
C PRO A 305 4.64 22.00 -14.81
N LEU A 306 3.41 21.81 -15.28
CA LEU A 306 2.72 22.82 -16.10
C LEU A 306 2.28 24.02 -15.23
N MET A 307 1.66 23.75 -14.08
CA MET A 307 1.16 24.78 -13.18
C MET A 307 2.29 25.47 -12.41
N ASP A 308 3.23 24.70 -11.88
CA ASP A 308 4.33 25.19 -11.05
C ASP A 308 5.65 25.19 -11.80
N ASN A 309 6.59 26.04 -11.38
CA ASN A 309 7.96 26.01 -11.88
C ASN A 309 8.80 25.15 -10.95
N LEU A 310 9.33 24.04 -11.47
CA LEU A 310 10.13 23.11 -10.68
C LEU A 310 11.44 23.74 -10.20
N GLU A 311 11.88 23.29 -9.02
CA GLU A 311 13.15 23.68 -8.41
C GLU A 311 14.33 22.95 -9.09
N SER A 312 15.53 23.52 -9.00
CA SER A 312 16.75 22.94 -9.61
C SER A 312 17.05 21.53 -9.10
N GLN A 313 16.83 21.28 -7.80
CA GLN A 313 17.06 19.97 -7.19
C GLN A 313 16.12 18.90 -7.75
N THR A 314 14.88 19.25 -8.07
CA THR A 314 13.92 18.33 -8.70
C THR A 314 14.42 17.85 -10.07
N TYR A 315 14.91 18.77 -10.90
CA TYR A 315 15.54 18.39 -12.18
C TYR A 315 16.79 17.52 -11.97
N GLU A 316 17.62 17.83 -10.97
CA GLU A 316 18.81 17.02 -10.67
C GLU A 316 18.44 15.59 -10.28
N VAL A 317 17.35 15.40 -9.52
CA VAL A 317 16.83 14.07 -9.20
C VAL A 317 16.38 13.34 -10.46
N PHE A 318 15.67 14.00 -11.38
CA PHE A 318 15.28 13.41 -12.66
C PHE A 318 16.47 13.00 -13.52
N GLU A 319 17.56 13.76 -13.47
CA GLU A 319 18.77 13.55 -14.27
C GLU A 319 19.64 12.40 -13.75
N LYS A 320 19.41 11.94 -12.52
CA LYS A 320 20.13 10.80 -11.94
C LYS A 320 19.74 9.46 -12.54
N ASP A 321 18.60 9.35 -13.22
CA ASP A 321 18.14 8.11 -13.85
C ASP A 321 18.75 7.93 -15.25
N PRO A 322 19.75 7.04 -15.43
CA PRO A 322 20.38 6.85 -16.73
C PRO A 322 19.50 6.05 -17.69
N VAL A 323 18.62 5.18 -17.18
CA VAL A 323 17.81 4.27 -17.99
C VAL A 323 16.83 5.07 -18.81
N LYS A 324 16.17 6.06 -18.18
CA LYS A 324 15.25 6.97 -18.86
C LYS A 324 15.88 7.62 -20.10
N TYR A 325 16.99 8.34 -19.94
CA TYR A 325 17.58 9.09 -21.05
C TYR A 325 18.26 8.21 -22.09
N ASN A 326 18.79 7.04 -21.70
CA ASN A 326 19.33 6.07 -22.65
C ASN A 326 18.21 5.52 -23.57
N GLN A 327 17.03 5.24 -23.02
CA GLN A 327 15.88 4.80 -23.81
C GLN A 327 15.36 5.90 -24.74
N TYR A 328 15.32 7.16 -24.29
CA TYR A 328 14.99 8.30 -25.16
C TYR A 328 16.03 8.51 -26.26
N GLN A 329 17.34 8.41 -25.95
CA GLN A 329 18.41 8.50 -26.94
C GLN A 329 18.26 7.41 -28.01
N GLU A 330 18.00 6.17 -27.60
CA GLU A 330 17.82 5.05 -28.53
C GLU A 330 16.54 5.21 -29.38
N ALA A 331 15.45 5.73 -28.80
CA ALA A 331 14.23 6.05 -29.55
C ALA A 331 14.46 7.12 -30.62
N VAL A 332 15.15 8.22 -30.26
CA VAL A 332 15.52 9.28 -31.22
C VAL A 332 16.44 8.73 -32.30
N ARG A 333 17.42 7.88 -31.94
CA ARG A 333 18.35 7.27 -32.91
C ARG A 333 17.60 6.44 -33.94
N ARG A 334 16.65 5.61 -33.52
CA ARG A 334 15.83 4.79 -34.44
C ARG A 334 14.94 5.64 -35.32
N ALA A 335 14.28 6.65 -34.77
CA ALA A 335 13.46 7.58 -35.54
C ALA A 335 14.28 8.34 -36.61
N LEU A 336 15.50 8.77 -36.29
CA LEU A 336 16.41 9.42 -37.25
C LEU A 336 16.82 8.48 -38.39
N VAL A 337 17.15 7.23 -38.08
CA VAL A 337 17.54 6.22 -39.09
C VAL A 337 16.36 5.88 -40.01
N ASP A 338 15.17 5.68 -39.46
CA ASP A 338 13.98 5.36 -40.25
C ASP A 338 13.57 6.52 -41.16
N ARG A 339 13.73 7.76 -40.69
CA ARG A 339 13.38 8.97 -41.45
C ARG A 339 14.38 9.32 -42.53
N VAL A 340 15.68 9.18 -42.25
CA VAL A 340 16.76 9.60 -43.16
C VAL A 340 17.58 8.38 -43.62
N PRO A 341 17.30 7.88 -44.84
CA PRO A 341 18.08 6.83 -45.48
C PRO A 341 19.58 7.17 -45.54
N GLU A 342 20.44 6.13 -45.57
CA GLU A 342 21.90 6.28 -45.55
C GLU A 342 22.46 7.16 -46.67
N ASP A 343 21.88 7.08 -47.87
CA ASP A 343 22.26 7.86 -49.04
C ASP A 343 21.96 9.37 -48.89
N LYS A 344 21.10 9.74 -47.94
CA LYS A 344 20.68 11.13 -47.72
C LYS A 344 21.27 11.78 -46.47
N LYS A 345 22.09 11.06 -45.70
CA LYS A 345 22.58 11.49 -44.37
C LYS A 345 23.27 12.86 -44.34
N ASP A 346 23.99 13.21 -45.40
CA ASP A 346 24.75 14.46 -45.51
C ASP A 346 23.93 15.62 -46.10
N SER A 347 22.77 15.31 -46.70
CA SER A 347 21.93 16.26 -47.44
C SER A 347 20.66 16.67 -46.70
N VAL A 348 20.19 15.85 -45.76
CA VAL A 348 18.94 16.07 -45.02
C VAL A 348 19.26 16.36 -43.56
N THR A 349 18.87 17.54 -43.12
CA THR A 349 18.87 17.92 -41.70
C THR A 349 17.47 17.75 -41.13
N THR A 350 17.34 16.98 -40.06
CA THR A 350 16.07 16.75 -39.36
C THR A 350 15.81 17.89 -38.37
N ILE A 351 14.62 18.50 -38.42
CA ILE A 351 14.17 19.49 -37.44
C ILE A 351 13.59 18.74 -36.23
N LEU A 352 14.30 18.79 -35.10
CA LEU A 352 13.90 18.12 -33.87
C LEU A 352 13.49 19.16 -32.82
N MET A 353 12.29 19.01 -32.24
CA MET A 353 11.80 19.91 -31.19
C MET A 353 11.69 19.15 -29.87
N VAL A 354 12.44 19.58 -28.86
CA VAL A 354 12.28 19.11 -27.48
C VAL A 354 11.32 20.05 -26.77
N VAL A 355 10.13 19.57 -26.42
CA VAL A 355 9.09 20.36 -25.73
C VAL A 355 9.03 19.99 -24.25
N GLY A 356 9.23 20.98 -23.37
CA GLY A 356 9.52 20.74 -21.94
C GLY A 356 10.98 20.33 -21.74
N ALA A 357 11.92 21.17 -22.21
CA ALA A 357 13.33 20.80 -22.25
C ALA A 357 14.03 20.73 -20.87
N GLY A 358 13.45 21.29 -19.81
CA GLY A 358 14.03 21.33 -18.48
C GLY A 358 15.44 21.93 -18.50
N ARG A 359 16.42 21.23 -17.89
CA ARG A 359 17.86 21.61 -17.94
C ARG A 359 18.62 20.95 -19.11
N GLY A 360 17.90 20.48 -20.12
CA GLY A 360 18.45 19.99 -21.39
C GLY A 360 18.94 18.53 -21.49
N PRO A 361 18.60 17.57 -20.61
CA PRO A 361 19.09 16.19 -20.79
C PRO A 361 18.58 15.54 -22.09
N LEU A 362 17.35 15.82 -22.52
CA LEU A 362 16.82 15.31 -23.80
C LEU A 362 17.42 16.00 -25.02
N VAL A 363 17.86 17.25 -24.89
CA VAL A 363 18.64 17.95 -25.94
C VAL A 363 19.98 17.22 -26.12
N ARG A 364 20.67 16.91 -25.02
CA ARG A 364 21.91 16.12 -25.02
C ARG A 364 21.71 14.72 -25.60
N ALA A 365 20.67 14.00 -25.16
CA ALA A 365 20.31 12.68 -25.68
C ALA A 365 20.05 12.71 -27.20
N SER A 366 19.39 13.75 -27.70
CA SER A 366 19.11 13.91 -29.13
C SER A 366 20.39 14.12 -29.95
N PHE A 367 21.35 14.92 -29.45
CA PHE A 367 22.65 15.05 -30.11
C PHE A 367 23.48 13.77 -30.06
N ALA A 368 23.49 13.07 -28.92
CA ALA A 368 24.18 11.79 -28.81
C ALA A 368 23.60 10.75 -29.78
N ALA A 369 22.27 10.71 -29.93
CA ALA A 369 21.59 9.89 -30.93
C ALA A 369 22.01 10.26 -32.37
N SER A 370 21.96 11.56 -32.70
CA SER A 370 22.37 12.11 -34.00
C SER A 370 23.81 11.77 -34.36
N GLN A 371 24.73 11.92 -33.41
CA GLN A 371 26.14 11.56 -33.59
C GLN A 371 26.32 10.05 -33.78
N ALA A 372 25.63 9.22 -32.99
CA ALA A 372 25.72 7.78 -33.06
C ALA A 372 25.23 7.20 -34.41
N CYS A 373 24.23 7.81 -35.04
CA CYS A 373 23.74 7.40 -36.37
C CYS A 373 24.25 8.27 -37.54
N GLY A 374 25.06 9.30 -37.26
CA GLY A 374 25.58 10.22 -38.26
C GLY A 374 24.51 10.98 -39.05
N ARG A 375 23.36 11.32 -38.44
CA ARG A 375 22.27 12.06 -39.11
C ARG A 375 22.17 13.48 -38.56
N GLY A 376 22.22 14.47 -39.44
CA GLY A 376 22.18 15.89 -39.05
C GLY A 376 20.86 16.28 -38.40
N ILE A 377 20.93 17.03 -37.30
CA ILE A 377 19.76 17.60 -36.62
C ILE A 377 19.93 19.11 -36.38
N LYS A 378 18.81 19.83 -36.42
CA LYS A 378 18.66 21.18 -35.89
C LYS A 378 17.63 21.14 -34.76
N VAL A 379 18.00 21.61 -33.57
CA VAL A 379 17.19 21.41 -32.36
C VAL A 379 16.53 22.71 -31.91
N TYR A 380 15.24 22.64 -31.58
CA TYR A 380 14.55 23.65 -30.79
C TYR A 380 14.31 23.11 -29.38
N ALA A 381 14.73 23.83 -28.35
CA ALA A 381 14.51 23.48 -26.96
C ALA A 381 13.48 24.44 -26.37
N ILE A 382 12.22 23.99 -26.27
CA ILE A 382 11.08 24.78 -25.78
C ILE A 382 10.89 24.50 -24.30
N GLU A 383 10.88 25.55 -23.48
CA GLU A 383 10.67 25.45 -22.03
C GLU A 383 9.93 26.70 -21.52
N LYS A 384 8.98 26.49 -20.59
CA LYS A 384 8.16 27.56 -20.01
C LYS A 384 8.70 28.08 -18.69
N ASN A 385 9.45 27.27 -17.94
CA ASN A 385 10.05 27.65 -16.67
C ASN A 385 11.23 28.60 -16.91
N PRO A 386 11.11 29.90 -16.56
CA PRO A 386 12.16 30.89 -16.83
C PRO A 386 13.46 30.58 -16.10
N ASN A 387 13.43 29.82 -15.00
CA ASN A 387 14.63 29.44 -14.25
C ASN A 387 15.44 28.38 -15.01
N ALA A 388 14.76 27.39 -15.61
CA ALA A 388 15.42 26.36 -16.42
C ALA A 388 15.97 26.93 -17.74
N ILE A 389 15.31 27.95 -18.28
CA ILE A 389 15.78 28.71 -19.46
C ILE A 389 17.17 29.31 -19.23
N VAL A 390 17.49 29.78 -18.02
CA VAL A 390 18.85 30.28 -17.70
C VAL A 390 19.88 29.19 -18.00
N THR A 391 19.66 27.97 -17.51
CA THR A 391 20.54 26.83 -17.76
C THR A 391 20.63 26.49 -19.25
N LEU A 392 19.51 26.48 -19.96
CA LEU A 392 19.49 26.18 -21.40
C LEU A 392 20.24 27.23 -22.23
N LEU A 393 20.13 28.52 -21.89
CA LEU A 393 20.84 29.59 -22.58
C LEU A 393 22.35 29.54 -22.32
N THR A 394 22.77 29.21 -21.09
CA THR A 394 24.18 28.95 -20.78
C THR A 394 24.72 27.77 -21.59
N LEU A 395 24.03 26.63 -21.60
CA LEU A 395 24.42 25.46 -22.40
C LEU A 395 24.45 25.75 -23.91
N LYS A 396 23.52 26.59 -24.40
CA LYS A 396 23.56 27.07 -25.78
C LYS A 396 24.85 27.86 -26.05
N GLN A 397 25.21 28.80 -25.19
CA GLN A 397 26.38 29.65 -25.38
C GLN A 397 27.70 28.89 -25.26
N GLU A 398 27.78 27.96 -24.30
CA GLU A 398 29.02 27.26 -23.96
C GLU A 398 29.25 25.96 -24.74
N GLU A 399 28.19 25.24 -25.10
CA GLU A 399 28.29 23.89 -25.69
C GLU A 399 27.62 23.77 -27.06
N TRP A 400 26.36 24.18 -27.19
CA TRP A 400 25.55 23.79 -28.35
C TRP A 400 25.63 24.74 -29.55
N GLY A 401 25.95 26.01 -29.31
CA GLY A 401 26.03 27.06 -30.33
C GLY A 401 24.74 27.21 -31.13
N ASP A 402 24.89 27.46 -32.44
CA ASP A 402 23.77 27.72 -33.35
C ASP A 402 22.95 26.46 -33.72
N LYS A 403 23.39 25.27 -33.31
CA LYS A 403 22.65 24.02 -33.52
C LYS A 403 21.39 23.94 -32.66
N VAL A 404 21.31 24.72 -31.57
CA VAL A 404 20.15 24.78 -30.67
C VAL A 404 19.54 26.17 -30.64
N THR A 405 18.24 26.23 -30.86
CA THR A 405 17.42 27.41 -30.58
C THR A 405 16.64 27.19 -29.29
N VAL A 406 17.01 27.91 -28.22
CA VAL A 406 16.26 27.91 -26.95
C VAL A 406 15.06 28.84 -27.10
N VAL A 407 13.88 28.36 -26.72
CA VAL A 407 12.60 29.07 -26.82
C VAL A 407 11.97 29.12 -25.42
N SER A 408 11.90 30.33 -24.86
CA SER A 408 11.24 30.60 -23.58
C SER A 408 9.75 30.82 -23.81
N SER A 409 8.96 29.75 -23.85
CA SER A 409 7.52 29.82 -24.15
C SER A 409 6.80 28.55 -23.67
N ASP A 410 5.51 28.68 -23.41
CA ASP A 410 4.63 27.51 -23.35
C ASP A 410 4.51 26.92 -24.76
N MET A 411 4.69 25.60 -24.88
CA MET A 411 4.59 24.92 -26.17
C MET A 411 3.21 25.09 -26.83
N ARG A 412 2.18 25.35 -26.02
CA ARG A 412 0.80 25.58 -26.46
C ARG A 412 0.55 26.99 -27.00
N ASP A 413 1.50 27.92 -26.86
CA ASP A 413 1.35 29.33 -27.27
C ASP A 413 2.38 29.78 -28.32
N TRP A 414 3.47 29.04 -28.46
CA TRP A 414 4.53 29.38 -29.41
C TRP A 414 4.04 29.41 -30.88
N THR A 415 4.83 30.06 -31.75
CA THR A 415 4.65 30.00 -33.20
C THR A 415 5.96 29.58 -33.81
N ALA A 416 6.04 28.32 -34.24
CA ALA A 416 7.25 27.76 -34.80
C ALA A 416 7.59 28.40 -36.16
N PRO A 417 8.86 28.78 -36.40
CA PRO A 417 9.29 29.35 -37.69
C PRO A 417 9.32 28.29 -38.81
N GLU A 418 9.39 27.01 -38.45
CA GLU A 418 9.37 25.87 -39.36
C GLU A 418 8.78 24.65 -38.65
N LYS A 419 8.23 23.68 -39.40
CA LYS A 419 7.63 22.47 -38.81
C LYS A 419 8.69 21.44 -38.41
N ALA A 420 8.44 20.74 -37.30
CA ALA A 420 9.24 19.64 -36.78
C ALA A 420 9.07 18.35 -37.60
N ASP A 421 10.17 17.64 -37.78
CA ASP A 421 10.21 16.26 -38.24
C ASP A 421 10.01 15.27 -37.09
N ILE A 422 10.60 15.58 -35.92
CA ILE A 422 10.50 14.79 -34.70
C ILE A 422 10.21 15.74 -33.54
N LEU A 423 9.21 15.41 -32.73
CA LEU A 423 8.88 16.11 -31.50
C LEU A 423 9.14 15.17 -30.32
N VAL A 424 10.00 15.59 -29.39
CA VAL A 424 10.43 14.80 -28.22
C VAL A 424 9.96 15.51 -26.95
N SER A 425 9.35 14.76 -26.03
CA SER A 425 8.89 15.29 -24.75
C SER A 425 9.03 14.25 -23.64
N GLU A 426 9.10 14.70 -22.40
CA GLU A 426 8.98 13.87 -21.21
C GLU A 426 8.13 14.66 -20.21
N LEU A 427 6.81 14.47 -20.30
CA LEU A 427 5.78 15.18 -19.53
C LEU A 427 4.89 14.18 -18.77
N LEU A 428 5.46 13.02 -18.43
CA LEU A 428 4.71 11.90 -17.89
C LEU A 428 4.78 11.90 -16.37
N GLY A 429 3.63 11.82 -15.73
CA GLY A 429 3.56 11.55 -14.31
C GLY A 429 3.46 10.04 -14.02
N SER A 430 3.39 9.67 -12.74
CA SER A 430 3.26 8.29 -12.28
C SER A 430 1.99 7.56 -12.77
N PHE A 431 1.01 8.28 -13.29
CA PHE A 431 -0.20 7.73 -13.93
C PHE A 431 -0.23 8.02 -15.44
N GLY A 432 0.92 8.32 -16.04
CA GLY A 432 1.06 8.64 -17.46
C GLY A 432 0.59 10.06 -17.78
N ASP A 433 -0.72 10.29 -17.78
CA ASP A 433 -1.33 11.55 -18.23
C ASP A 433 -1.54 12.60 -17.13
N ASN A 434 -1.25 12.28 -15.86
CA ASN A 434 -1.55 13.15 -14.71
C ASN A 434 -0.71 14.43 -14.62
N GLU A 435 0.31 14.59 -15.47
CA GLU A 435 1.08 15.84 -15.66
C GLU A 435 0.67 16.59 -16.94
N LEU A 436 -0.49 16.26 -17.51
CA LEU A 436 -1.14 16.94 -18.63
C LEU A 436 -0.36 16.86 -19.95
N SER A 437 0.39 15.76 -20.15
CA SER A 437 1.03 15.46 -21.42
C SER A 437 0.06 15.54 -22.62
N PRO A 438 -1.18 14.99 -22.58
CA PRO A 438 -2.08 15.06 -23.73
C PRO A 438 -2.33 16.50 -24.19
N GLU A 439 -2.74 17.38 -23.28
CA GLU A 439 -3.07 18.77 -23.61
C GLU A 439 -1.85 19.59 -24.07
N CYS A 440 -0.69 19.32 -23.49
CA CYS A 440 0.57 19.93 -23.90
C CYS A 440 0.92 19.53 -25.34
N LEU A 441 0.85 18.24 -25.65
CA LEU A 441 1.23 17.70 -26.96
C LEU A 441 0.21 17.99 -28.05
N ASP A 442 -1.08 18.01 -27.75
CA ASP A 442 -2.11 18.48 -28.70
C ASP A 442 -1.86 19.93 -29.12
N GLY A 443 -1.46 20.79 -28.17
CA GLY A 443 -1.08 22.17 -28.44
C GLY A 443 0.19 22.27 -29.30
N ALA A 444 1.20 21.45 -29.01
CA ALA A 444 2.48 21.45 -29.73
C ALA A 444 2.42 20.76 -31.10
N GLN A 445 1.47 19.86 -31.32
CA GLN A 445 1.32 19.08 -32.55
C GLN A 445 1.15 19.94 -33.80
N ARG A 446 0.62 21.16 -33.66
CA ARG A 446 0.45 22.10 -34.79
C ARG A 446 1.77 22.45 -35.51
N TYR A 447 2.90 22.31 -34.81
CA TYR A 447 4.22 22.50 -35.41
C TYR A 447 4.81 21.21 -36.00
N LEU A 448 4.17 20.05 -35.83
CA LEU A 448 4.64 18.80 -36.40
C LEU A 448 4.24 18.71 -37.87
N LYS A 449 5.12 18.15 -38.71
CA LYS A 449 4.78 17.77 -40.09
C LYS A 449 3.73 16.65 -40.09
N ASP A 450 3.01 16.50 -41.18
CA ASP A 450 1.92 15.52 -41.28
C ASP A 450 2.42 14.06 -41.18
N ASP A 451 3.68 13.84 -41.60
CA ASP A 451 4.47 12.62 -41.47
C ASP A 451 5.45 12.63 -40.27
N GLY A 452 5.33 13.64 -39.39
CA GLY A 452 6.23 13.82 -38.26
C GLY A 452 6.01 12.80 -37.16
N ILE A 453 7.07 12.55 -36.40
CA ILE A 453 7.11 11.53 -35.33
C ILE A 453 7.01 12.24 -33.98
N SER A 454 6.16 11.72 -33.08
CA SER A 454 6.16 12.11 -31.67
C SER A 454 6.85 11.03 -30.84
N ILE A 455 7.67 11.45 -29.88
CA ILE A 455 8.31 10.61 -28.87
C ILE A 455 7.98 11.23 -27.50
N PRO A 456 7.18 10.57 -26.63
CA PRO A 456 6.62 9.23 -26.81
C PRO A 456 5.52 9.16 -27.88
N GLU A 457 5.41 8.00 -28.52
CA GLU A 457 4.36 7.67 -29.49
C GLU A 457 3.01 7.44 -28.80
N SER A 458 3.01 6.79 -27.63
CA SER A 458 1.79 6.56 -26.86
C SER A 458 2.07 6.19 -25.41
N TYR A 459 1.07 6.29 -24.55
CA TYR A 459 1.15 5.80 -23.19
C TYR A 459 -0.20 5.34 -22.66
N THR A 460 -0.13 4.41 -21.72
CA THR A 460 -1.28 3.79 -21.08
C THR A 460 -1.09 3.80 -19.57
N SER A 461 -2.07 4.32 -18.84
CA SER A 461 -2.14 4.21 -17.38
C SER A 461 -2.69 2.84 -16.97
N TYR A 462 -2.29 2.35 -15.80
CA TYR A 462 -2.73 1.05 -15.27
C TYR A 462 -3.18 1.22 -13.83
N LEU A 463 -4.19 0.45 -13.42
CA LEU A 463 -4.75 0.51 -12.07
C LEU A 463 -4.82 -0.89 -11.45
N ALA A 464 -4.57 -1.00 -10.15
CA ALA A 464 -4.69 -2.25 -9.38
C ALA A 464 -5.29 -1.99 -8.00
N PRO A 465 -6.21 -2.82 -7.50
CA PRO A 465 -6.72 -2.72 -6.13
C PRO A 465 -5.62 -2.99 -5.11
N LEU A 466 -5.55 -2.16 -4.07
CA LEU A 466 -4.50 -2.19 -3.05
C LEU A 466 -5.10 -2.31 -1.65
N SER A 467 -4.51 -3.19 -0.84
CA SER A 467 -4.74 -3.27 0.60
C SER A 467 -3.52 -2.74 1.36
N SER A 468 -3.71 -1.72 2.18
CA SER A 468 -2.74 -1.24 3.17
C SER A 468 -3.44 -0.36 4.21
N ALA A 469 -3.65 -0.92 5.40
CA ALA A 469 -4.20 -0.16 6.53
C ALA A 469 -3.25 0.96 6.98
N LYS A 470 -1.93 0.77 6.78
CA LYS A 470 -0.89 1.76 7.06
C LYS A 470 -1.07 3.02 6.20
N LEU A 471 -1.12 2.87 4.87
CA LEU A 471 -1.29 4.00 3.95
C LEU A 471 -2.63 4.70 4.17
N HIS A 472 -3.71 3.94 4.39
CA HIS A 472 -5.03 4.53 4.69
C HIS A 472 -5.01 5.38 5.95
N TYR A 473 -4.39 4.89 7.02
CA TYR A 473 -4.19 5.68 8.22
C TYR A 473 -3.32 6.92 7.94
N GLU A 474 -2.24 6.80 7.17
CA GLU A 474 -1.39 7.94 6.78
C GLU A 474 -2.17 9.03 6.07
N VAL A 475 -3.02 8.69 5.10
CA VAL A 475 -3.91 9.64 4.43
C VAL A 475 -4.86 10.32 5.42
N SER A 476 -5.42 9.57 6.38
CA SER A 476 -6.31 10.14 7.42
C SER A 476 -5.63 11.21 8.29
N GLN A 477 -4.30 11.19 8.37
CA GLN A 477 -3.52 12.17 9.14
C GLN A 477 -3.14 13.41 8.31
N CYS A 478 -3.27 13.38 6.99
CA CYS A 478 -2.95 14.48 6.08
C CYS A 478 -3.99 15.61 6.12
N ARG A 479 -4.30 16.15 7.31
CA ARG A 479 -5.29 17.22 7.45
C ARG A 479 -4.84 18.48 6.71
N GLU A 480 -5.66 18.92 5.76
CA GLU A 480 -5.45 20.18 5.06
C GLU A 480 -6.20 21.32 5.76
N PRO A 481 -5.51 22.41 6.15
CA PRO A 481 -6.18 23.61 6.65
C PRO A 481 -7.19 24.12 5.61
N ASN A 482 -8.40 24.46 6.05
CA ASN A 482 -9.49 25.01 5.22
C ASN A 482 -10.18 24.02 4.25
N LYS A 483 -9.87 22.72 4.29
CA LYS A 483 -10.64 21.69 3.59
C LYS A 483 -11.37 20.77 4.57
N GLY A 484 -12.40 20.09 4.08
CA GLY A 484 -13.10 19.07 4.85
C GLY A 484 -12.19 17.86 5.17
N PRO A 485 -12.53 17.05 6.19
CA PRO A 485 -11.73 15.91 6.63
C PRO A 485 -11.55 14.81 5.57
N GLN A 486 -12.34 14.86 4.48
CA GLN A 486 -12.29 13.88 3.39
C GLN A 486 -11.38 14.27 2.23
N ALA A 487 -10.97 15.53 2.13
CA ALA A 487 -10.13 16.00 1.01
C ALA A 487 -8.84 15.18 0.78
N PRO A 488 -8.16 14.65 1.83
CA PRO A 488 -7.00 13.79 1.61
C PRO A 488 -7.35 12.46 0.91
N PHE A 489 -8.53 11.89 1.19
CA PHE A 489 -9.02 10.69 0.50
C PHE A 489 -9.48 10.99 -0.93
N GLU A 490 -9.65 12.26 -1.27
CA GLU A 490 -9.95 12.75 -2.60
C GLU A 490 -8.71 13.38 -3.26
N THR A 491 -7.50 12.98 -2.86
CA THR A 491 -6.26 13.40 -3.53
C THR A 491 -5.38 12.18 -3.82
N PRO A 492 -4.79 12.06 -5.03
CA PRO A 492 -3.83 10.99 -5.30
C PRO A 492 -2.45 11.36 -4.75
N TYR A 493 -1.67 10.34 -4.37
CA TYR A 493 -0.32 10.52 -3.81
C TYR A 493 0.71 9.72 -4.58
N VAL A 494 1.85 10.31 -4.92
CA VAL A 494 3.03 9.54 -5.35
C VAL A 494 3.62 8.89 -4.10
N VAL A 495 3.87 7.57 -4.16
CA VAL A 495 4.36 6.82 -3.00
C VAL A 495 5.15 5.60 -3.42
N ARG A 496 6.30 5.37 -2.78
CA ARG A 496 7.03 4.11 -2.92
C ARG A 496 6.33 3.03 -2.10
N LEU A 497 5.45 2.28 -2.77
CA LEU A 497 4.68 1.19 -2.16
C LEU A 497 5.60 0.10 -1.60
N CYS A 498 5.60 -0.09 -0.28
CA CYS A 498 6.41 -1.08 0.42
C CYS A 498 5.54 -2.03 1.25
N ASN A 499 4.82 -1.55 2.26
CA ASN A 499 3.95 -2.35 3.14
C ASN A 499 2.51 -2.34 2.59
N VAL A 500 2.33 -3.08 1.49
CA VAL A 500 1.06 -3.18 0.77
C VAL A 500 0.86 -4.59 0.20
N ASP A 501 -0.40 -4.94 -0.04
CA ASP A 501 -0.78 -6.04 -0.91
C ASP A 501 -1.50 -5.50 -2.16
N ILE A 502 -0.90 -5.73 -3.33
CA ILE A 502 -1.54 -5.51 -4.63
C ILE A 502 -2.45 -6.71 -4.92
N VAL A 503 -3.74 -6.55 -4.63
CA VAL A 503 -4.70 -7.66 -4.50
C VAL A 503 -4.97 -8.37 -5.83
N ALA A 504 -4.90 -7.63 -6.94
CA ALA A 504 -5.04 -8.17 -8.29
C ALA A 504 -4.03 -7.52 -9.25
N GLU A 505 -3.73 -8.21 -10.35
CA GLU A 505 -2.80 -7.69 -11.36
C GLU A 505 -3.28 -6.36 -11.95
N PRO A 506 -2.37 -5.40 -12.21
CA PRO A 506 -2.73 -4.13 -12.81
C PRO A 506 -3.38 -4.29 -14.19
N LYS A 507 -4.46 -3.55 -14.43
CA LYS A 507 -5.17 -3.53 -15.72
C LYS A 507 -5.12 -2.15 -16.37
N PRO A 508 -5.08 -2.06 -17.71
CA PRO A 508 -5.10 -0.79 -18.44
C PRO A 508 -6.30 0.10 -18.05
N CYS A 509 -6.06 1.41 -17.97
CA CYS A 509 -7.06 2.42 -17.65
C CYS A 509 -7.24 3.41 -18.82
N PHE A 510 -6.41 4.44 -18.94
CA PHE A 510 -6.50 5.44 -20.02
C PHE A 510 -5.35 5.29 -21.01
N HIS A 511 -5.63 5.53 -22.30
CA HIS A 511 -4.65 5.49 -23.38
C HIS A 511 -4.66 6.80 -24.17
N PHE A 512 -3.48 7.24 -24.57
CA PHE A 512 -3.25 8.41 -25.43
C PHE A 512 -2.16 8.10 -26.46
N SER A 513 -2.32 8.63 -27.67
CA SER A 513 -1.38 8.45 -28.78
C SER A 513 -1.04 9.81 -29.39
N HIS A 514 0.21 9.95 -29.83
CA HIS A 514 0.76 11.19 -30.37
C HIS A 514 1.46 10.90 -31.71
N PRO A 515 1.18 11.65 -32.79
CA PRO A 515 0.20 12.73 -32.88
C PRO A 515 -1.26 12.23 -32.84
N ASN A 516 -2.13 12.99 -32.16
CA ASN A 516 -3.57 12.78 -32.10
C ASN A 516 -4.27 13.39 -33.32
N LYS A 517 -4.78 12.54 -34.22
CA LYS A 517 -5.43 12.96 -35.47
C LYS A 517 -6.95 13.10 -35.38
N ASP A 518 -7.52 12.95 -34.19
CA ASP A 518 -8.96 13.05 -33.98
C ASP A 518 -9.46 14.49 -34.19
N VAL A 519 -10.69 14.64 -34.72
CA VAL A 519 -11.34 15.93 -34.94
C VAL A 519 -12.80 15.87 -34.49
N PRO A 520 -13.19 16.61 -33.43
CA PRO A 520 -12.35 17.38 -32.52
C PRO A 520 -11.51 16.48 -31.60
N ILE A 521 -10.38 17.00 -31.11
CA ILE A 521 -9.61 16.33 -30.06
C ILE A 521 -10.39 16.42 -28.74
N ASP A 522 -10.70 15.27 -28.15
CA ASP A 522 -11.27 15.16 -26.81
C ASP A 522 -10.37 14.24 -25.95
N ASN A 523 -9.81 14.80 -24.88
CA ASN A 523 -8.99 14.06 -23.92
C ASN A 523 -9.79 13.58 -22.69
N SER A 524 -11.11 13.75 -22.68
CA SER A 524 -11.96 13.13 -21.68
C SER A 524 -11.96 11.61 -21.85
N ARG A 525 -11.95 10.88 -20.74
CA ARG A 525 -11.94 9.41 -20.75
C ARG A 525 -12.92 8.88 -19.72
N SER A 526 -13.51 7.72 -20.01
CA SER A 526 -14.30 6.94 -19.06
C SER A 526 -14.03 5.48 -19.32
N THR A 527 -13.76 4.70 -18.27
CA THR A 527 -13.57 3.26 -18.36
C THR A 527 -14.10 2.57 -17.11
N ALA A 528 -14.44 1.29 -17.23
CA ALA A 528 -14.80 0.42 -16.13
C ALA A 528 -13.90 -0.82 -16.16
N ILE A 529 -13.25 -1.12 -15.05
CA ILE A 529 -12.26 -2.19 -14.92
C ILE A 529 -12.75 -3.18 -13.87
N ASP A 530 -12.87 -4.45 -14.25
CA ASP A 530 -13.26 -5.54 -13.37
C ASP A 530 -12.03 -6.25 -12.81
N PHE A 531 -11.98 -6.51 -11.51
CA PHE A 531 -10.92 -7.28 -10.84
C PHE A 531 -11.52 -8.47 -10.09
N ASP A 532 -11.01 -9.67 -10.37
CA ASP A 532 -11.43 -10.89 -9.68
C ASP A 532 -10.60 -11.08 -8.40
N ILE A 533 -11.27 -11.04 -7.25
CA ILE A 533 -10.65 -11.10 -5.94
C ILE A 533 -10.39 -12.56 -5.56
N GLN A 534 -9.11 -12.87 -5.32
CA GLN A 534 -8.66 -14.24 -5.08
C GLN A 534 -8.66 -14.63 -3.60
N ASN A 535 -8.53 -13.68 -2.69
CA ASN A 535 -8.53 -13.90 -1.25
C ASN A 535 -9.40 -12.83 -0.60
N THR A 536 -10.05 -13.18 0.51
CA THR A 536 -10.73 -12.21 1.35
C THR A 536 -9.76 -11.12 1.82
N CYS A 537 -10.14 -9.86 1.61
CA CYS A 537 -9.28 -8.71 1.83
C CYS A 537 -10.08 -7.43 2.13
N LEU A 538 -9.37 -6.36 2.50
CA LEU A 538 -9.92 -5.03 2.70
C LEU A 538 -9.21 -4.05 1.75
N ILE A 539 -9.93 -3.51 0.78
CA ILE A 539 -9.36 -2.54 -0.18
C ILE A 539 -9.30 -1.17 0.46
N HIS A 540 -8.11 -0.57 0.42
CA HIS A 540 -7.82 0.74 1.02
C HIS A 540 -7.59 1.83 -0.05
N GLY A 541 -7.47 1.42 -1.31
CA GLY A 541 -7.37 2.30 -2.47
C GLY A 541 -6.88 1.54 -3.69
N PHE A 542 -6.32 2.27 -4.64
CA PHE A 542 -5.81 1.73 -5.90
C PHE A 542 -4.40 2.22 -6.17
N ALA A 543 -3.51 1.31 -6.56
CA ALA A 543 -2.21 1.65 -7.08
C ALA A 543 -2.32 1.96 -8.57
N GLY A 544 -1.78 3.09 -8.98
CA GLY A 544 -1.66 3.53 -10.37
C GLY A 544 -0.22 3.44 -10.86
N PHE A 545 -0.09 3.04 -12.13
CA PHE A 545 1.16 2.87 -12.84
C PHE A 545 0.99 3.41 -14.26
N PHE A 546 2.06 3.39 -15.06
CA PHE A 546 1.98 3.62 -16.50
C PHE A 546 3.00 2.79 -17.28
N ARG A 547 2.71 2.65 -18.58
CA ARG A 547 3.63 2.17 -19.60
C ARG A 547 3.57 3.13 -20.78
N THR A 548 4.73 3.53 -21.29
CA THR A 548 4.85 4.41 -22.47
C THR A 548 5.63 3.70 -23.56
N VAL A 549 5.17 3.85 -24.79
CA VAL A 549 5.91 3.49 -26.01
C VAL A 549 6.62 4.75 -26.47
N LEU A 550 7.95 4.75 -26.41
CA LEU A 550 8.75 5.87 -26.89
C LEU A 550 8.73 5.92 -28.41
N TYR A 551 9.05 4.80 -29.06
CA TYR A 551 9.05 4.65 -30.51
C TYR A 551 9.06 3.16 -30.88
N LYS A 552 8.03 2.68 -31.60
CA LYS A 552 7.88 1.26 -31.99
C LYS A 552 7.91 0.31 -30.78
N GLU A 553 8.89 -0.57 -30.67
CA GLU A 553 9.00 -1.54 -29.57
C GLU A 553 9.68 -0.98 -28.31
N LEU A 554 10.32 0.19 -28.38
CA LEU A 554 10.98 0.79 -27.23
C LEU A 554 9.97 1.37 -26.25
N CYS A 555 10.07 0.96 -24.99
CA CYS A 555 9.17 1.41 -23.94
C CYS A 555 9.91 1.79 -22.65
N LEU A 556 9.18 2.54 -21.82
CA LEU A 556 9.45 2.70 -20.39
C LEU A 556 8.20 2.27 -19.64
N SER A 557 8.36 1.68 -18.46
CA SER A 557 7.23 1.18 -17.69
C SER A 557 7.55 1.11 -16.21
N ILE A 558 6.56 1.48 -15.39
CA ILE A 558 6.55 1.23 -13.95
C ILE A 558 5.51 0.20 -13.53
N VAL A 559 4.88 -0.48 -14.50
CA VAL A 559 3.98 -1.61 -14.21
C VAL A 559 4.83 -2.74 -13.62
N PRO A 560 4.52 -3.28 -12.41
CA PRO A 560 5.41 -4.22 -11.72
C PRO A 560 5.85 -5.44 -12.53
N ALA A 561 4.99 -5.98 -13.40
CA ALA A 561 5.30 -7.16 -14.22
C ALA A 561 6.20 -6.85 -15.44
N ASP A 562 6.28 -5.60 -15.87
CA ASP A 562 7.03 -5.12 -17.04
C ASP A 562 7.82 -3.85 -16.65
N HIS A 563 8.38 -3.81 -15.44
CA HIS A 563 9.07 -2.62 -14.94
C HIS A 563 10.41 -2.48 -15.65
N SER A 564 10.76 -1.27 -16.10
CA SER A 564 12.06 -1.02 -16.75
C SER A 564 13.20 -1.21 -15.76
N ASP A 565 14.08 -2.17 -16.03
CA ASP A 565 15.17 -2.55 -15.13
C ASP A 565 16.08 -1.36 -14.80
N GLY A 566 16.22 -1.07 -13.51
CA GLY A 566 17.09 -0.02 -12.99
C GLY A 566 16.56 1.42 -13.12
N MET A 567 15.35 1.62 -13.65
CA MET A 567 14.70 2.94 -13.75
C MET A 567 14.07 3.33 -12.41
N PHE A 568 14.30 4.53 -11.91
CA PHE A 568 13.79 4.99 -10.60
C PHE A 568 13.19 6.40 -10.62
N SER A 569 12.96 6.96 -11.82
CA SER A 569 12.36 8.29 -12.01
C SER A 569 10.94 8.43 -11.44
N TRP A 570 10.16 7.35 -11.39
CA TRP A 570 8.78 7.39 -10.94
C TRP A 570 8.50 6.32 -9.87
N PHE A 571 7.89 6.76 -8.77
CA PHE A 571 7.16 5.85 -7.89
C PHE A 571 5.70 5.71 -8.35
N PRO A 572 5.01 4.62 -8.00
CA PRO A 572 3.58 4.48 -8.25
C PRO A 572 2.76 5.63 -7.66
N ILE A 573 1.56 5.83 -8.19
CA ILE A 573 0.56 6.73 -7.60
C ILE A 573 -0.44 5.90 -6.77
N PHE A 574 -1.00 6.46 -5.71
CA PHE A 574 -1.99 5.84 -4.84
C PHE A 574 -3.26 6.69 -4.82
N PHE A 575 -4.38 6.10 -5.21
CA PHE A 575 -5.72 6.66 -5.14
C PHE A 575 -6.44 6.06 -3.92
N PRO A 576 -6.45 6.76 -2.77
CA PRO A 576 -7.12 6.24 -1.57
C PRO A 576 -8.64 6.15 -1.75
N VAL A 577 -9.28 5.27 -0.99
CA VAL A 577 -10.74 5.33 -0.78
C VAL A 577 -11.05 5.83 0.63
N GLN A 578 -12.11 6.61 0.76
CA GLN A 578 -12.54 7.14 2.06
C GLN A 578 -12.90 6.01 3.04
N HIS A 579 -13.71 5.06 2.58
CA HIS A 579 -14.16 3.92 3.36
C HIS A 579 -13.55 2.64 2.81
N PRO A 580 -12.73 1.91 3.59
CA PRO A 580 -12.18 0.64 3.14
C PRO A 580 -13.29 -0.34 2.75
N ILE A 581 -13.06 -1.09 1.67
CA ILE A 581 -14.08 -1.96 1.05
C ILE A 581 -13.73 -3.41 1.35
N TYR A 582 -14.57 -4.06 2.15
CA TYR A 582 -14.40 -5.47 2.49
C TYR A 582 -14.89 -6.35 1.34
N LEU A 583 -14.04 -7.26 0.88
CA LEU A 583 -14.33 -8.17 -0.23
C LEU A 583 -14.00 -9.59 0.19
N THR A 584 -14.92 -10.52 -0.05
CA THR A 584 -14.68 -11.94 0.17
C THR A 584 -13.98 -12.55 -1.04
N GLU A 585 -13.33 -13.69 -0.83
CA GLU A 585 -12.85 -14.54 -1.93
C GLU A 585 -13.95 -14.75 -3.00
N SER A 586 -13.53 -14.78 -4.26
CA SER A 586 -14.40 -14.91 -5.44
C SER A 586 -15.31 -13.72 -5.75
N SER A 587 -15.20 -12.60 -5.02
CA SER A 587 -15.86 -11.35 -5.39
C SER A 587 -15.28 -10.77 -6.68
N THR A 588 -16.09 -10.04 -7.46
CA THR A 588 -15.61 -9.19 -8.56
C THR A 588 -15.79 -7.72 -8.18
N LEU A 589 -14.68 -6.98 -8.16
CA LEU A 589 -14.66 -5.54 -7.91
C LEU A 589 -14.66 -4.80 -9.26
N ARG A 590 -15.69 -4.00 -9.52
CA ARG A 590 -15.73 -3.10 -10.69
C ARG A 590 -15.35 -1.69 -10.27
N VAL A 591 -14.37 -1.11 -10.95
CA VAL A 591 -13.88 0.25 -10.72
C VAL A 591 -14.15 1.08 -11.96
N HIS A 592 -14.87 2.18 -11.80
CA HIS A 592 -15.10 3.18 -12.83
C HIS A 592 -14.10 4.31 -12.66
N CYS A 593 -13.43 4.67 -13.74
CA CYS A 593 -12.47 5.77 -13.76
C CYS A 593 -12.89 6.77 -14.84
N TRP A 594 -12.90 8.05 -14.50
CA TRP A 594 -13.11 9.14 -15.44
C TRP A 594 -11.95 10.11 -15.39
N ARG A 595 -11.51 10.55 -16.56
CA ARG A 595 -10.69 11.73 -16.74
C ARG A 595 -11.59 12.83 -17.27
N LYS A 596 -11.79 13.87 -16.47
CA LYS A 596 -12.67 15.00 -16.81
C LYS A 596 -11.83 16.20 -17.17
N VAL A 597 -12.26 16.90 -18.21
CA VAL A 597 -11.57 18.06 -18.77
C VAL A 597 -12.53 19.25 -18.73
N SER A 598 -12.03 20.40 -18.29
CA SER A 598 -12.65 21.70 -18.41
C SER A 598 -11.65 22.68 -19.02
N ARG A 599 -12.08 23.91 -19.29
CA ARG A 599 -11.17 24.94 -19.84
C ARG A 599 -9.97 25.22 -18.95
N THR A 600 -10.19 25.25 -17.64
CA THR A 600 -9.18 25.64 -16.67
C THR A 600 -8.65 24.48 -15.84
N LYS A 601 -9.27 23.29 -15.88
CA LYS A 601 -8.93 22.19 -14.97
C LYS A 601 -9.11 20.82 -15.57
N ILE A 602 -8.22 19.91 -15.18
CA ILE A 602 -8.33 18.48 -15.44
C ILE A 602 -8.26 17.76 -14.10
N TRP A 603 -9.10 16.75 -13.95
CA TRP A 603 -9.18 15.96 -12.73
C TRP A 603 -9.61 14.53 -13.03
N THR A 604 -9.18 13.60 -12.19
CA THR A 604 -9.59 12.20 -12.28
C THR A 604 -10.72 11.96 -11.27
N VAL A 605 -11.63 11.06 -11.58
CA VAL A 605 -12.64 10.58 -10.65
C VAL A 605 -12.56 9.07 -10.69
N THR A 606 -12.49 8.44 -9.53
CA THR A 606 -12.59 6.98 -9.40
C THR A 606 -13.83 6.68 -8.55
N GLU A 607 -14.68 5.78 -9.01
CA GLU A 607 -15.84 5.26 -8.28
C GLU A 607 -15.79 3.73 -8.36
N ASN A 608 -16.37 3.03 -7.39
CA ASN A 608 -16.38 1.58 -7.39
C ASN A 608 -17.80 1.05 -7.21
N THR A 609 -18.12 -0.01 -7.93
CA THR A 609 -19.37 -0.74 -7.79
C THR A 609 -19.05 -2.20 -7.47
N LEU A 610 -19.73 -2.75 -6.47
CA LEU A 610 -19.59 -4.15 -6.10
C LEU A 610 -20.62 -5.00 -6.84
N SER A 611 -20.17 -6.02 -7.55
CA SER A 611 -21.04 -7.11 -8.01
C SER A 611 -20.65 -8.40 -7.30
N LEU A 612 -21.49 -8.81 -6.34
CA LEU A 612 -21.42 -10.16 -5.79
C LEU A 612 -21.97 -11.13 -6.84
N MET A 613 -21.11 -11.74 -7.64
CA MET A 613 -21.50 -12.87 -8.48
C MET A 613 -21.34 -14.16 -7.68
N ASP A 614 -22.42 -14.58 -7.01
CA ASP A 614 -22.53 -15.97 -6.55
C ASP A 614 -22.58 -16.89 -7.78
N ARG A 615 -21.42 -17.42 -8.18
CA ARG A 615 -21.30 -18.33 -9.34
C ARG A 615 -21.98 -19.68 -9.10
N GLU A 616 -22.46 -20.00 -7.89
CA GLU A 616 -23.12 -21.28 -7.59
C GLU A 616 -24.63 -21.31 -7.91
N LEU A 617 -25.30 -20.17 -8.15
CA LEU A 617 -26.77 -20.13 -8.30
C LEU A 617 -27.29 -20.04 -9.75
N ILE A 618 -26.42 -19.90 -10.75
CA ILE A 618 -26.82 -19.80 -12.17
C ILE A 618 -27.14 -21.19 -12.78
N GLY A 619 -26.80 -22.29 -12.09
CA GLY A 619 -26.99 -23.65 -12.61
C GLY A 619 -28.36 -24.30 -12.34
N ARG A 620 -29.26 -23.71 -11.53
CA ARG A 620 -30.51 -24.37 -11.13
C ARG A 620 -31.65 -23.39 -10.87
N THR A 621 -32.30 -22.88 -11.93
CA THR A 621 -33.73 -22.54 -11.86
C THR A 621 -34.30 -22.44 -13.28
N ARG A 622 -35.18 -23.40 -13.65
CA ARG A 622 -36.13 -23.19 -14.75
C ARG A 622 -37.12 -22.11 -14.31
N PRO A 623 -37.51 -21.15 -15.16
CA PRO A 623 -38.49 -20.15 -14.77
C PRO A 623 -39.87 -20.81 -14.58
N PRO A 624 -40.57 -20.56 -13.46
CA PRO A 624 -41.97 -20.95 -13.35
C PRO A 624 -42.82 -20.06 -14.26
N SER A 625 -43.67 -20.69 -15.04
CA SER A 625 -44.70 -20.05 -15.88
C SER A 625 -45.62 -19.20 -15.02
N CYS A 626 -45.58 -17.88 -15.20
CA CYS A 626 -46.54 -16.97 -14.56
C CYS A 626 -47.76 -16.80 -15.48
N ARG A 627 -48.90 -17.33 -15.04
CA ARG A 627 -50.22 -17.10 -15.65
C ARG A 627 -50.64 -15.65 -15.43
N ILE A 628 -50.98 -14.97 -16.52
CA ILE A 628 -51.65 -13.68 -16.51
C ILE A 628 -53.07 -13.91 -15.96
N VAL A 629 -53.42 -13.22 -14.88
CA VAL A 629 -54.81 -13.04 -14.44
C VAL A 629 -55.14 -11.57 -14.66
N GLU A 630 -55.89 -11.30 -15.72
CA GLU A 630 -56.52 -10.01 -15.97
C GLU A 630 -57.66 -9.78 -14.97
N LYS A 631 -57.76 -8.55 -14.45
CA LYS A 631 -59.05 -7.94 -14.05
C LYS A 631 -58.98 -6.41 -14.04
N SER A 632 -59.45 -5.85 -15.16
CA SER A 632 -60.31 -4.67 -15.35
C SER A 632 -60.21 -3.44 -14.44
N ASP A 633 -59.76 -2.34 -15.06
CA ASP A 633 -60.35 -0.99 -15.14
C ASP A 633 -61.16 -0.41 -13.96
N THR A 634 -60.72 0.77 -13.50
CA THR A 634 -61.53 2.00 -13.58
C THR A 634 -60.65 3.25 -13.41
N TYR A 635 -60.85 4.20 -14.34
CA TYR A 635 -60.24 5.54 -14.41
C TYR A 635 -60.83 6.51 -13.37
N SER A 636 -60.00 7.38 -12.78
CA SER A 636 -60.30 8.82 -12.65
C SER A 636 -59.04 9.63 -12.30
N LYS A 637 -59.01 10.90 -12.74
CA LYS A 637 -57.85 11.78 -12.97
C LYS A 637 -57.64 12.81 -11.81
N PRO A 638 -56.65 13.76 -11.88
CA PRO A 638 -55.73 14.10 -10.79
C PRO A 638 -56.05 15.42 -10.07
N HIS A 639 -55.48 15.64 -8.87
CA HIS A 639 -55.34 16.98 -8.27
C HIS A 639 -53.92 17.25 -7.72
N ASN A 640 -53.39 18.41 -8.12
CA ASN A 640 -52.21 19.09 -7.59
C ASN A 640 -52.39 19.46 -6.12
N TYR A 641 -51.31 19.53 -5.32
CA TYR A 641 -50.85 20.77 -4.65
C TYR A 641 -49.52 20.54 -3.90
N LYS A 642 -48.71 21.60 -3.94
CA LYS A 642 -47.39 21.79 -3.30
C LYS A 642 -47.48 21.87 -1.76
N ASN A 643 -46.33 21.56 -1.15
CA ASN A 643 -45.80 22.03 0.15
C ASN A 643 -46.50 21.59 1.45
N ALA A 644 -45.78 20.81 2.26
CA ALA A 644 -45.65 21.05 3.70
C ALA A 644 -44.37 20.39 4.24
N LEU A 645 -43.45 21.24 4.66
CA LEU A 645 -42.28 20.97 5.49
C LEU A 645 -42.72 20.76 6.94
N GLU A 646 -41.88 20.06 7.70
CA GLU A 646 -41.80 20.01 9.17
C GLU A 646 -42.85 19.19 9.95
N ALA A 647 -42.42 18.02 10.44
CA ALA A 647 -42.91 17.46 11.69
C ALA A 647 -41.76 16.80 12.47
N LYS A 648 -41.48 17.39 13.64
CA LYS A 648 -40.62 16.88 14.71
C LYS A 648 -41.14 15.52 15.18
N PHE A 649 -40.26 14.51 15.26
CA PHE A 649 -40.53 13.30 16.03
C PHE A 649 -39.91 13.44 17.43
N THR A 650 -40.75 13.79 18.39
CA THR A 650 -40.57 13.51 19.81
C THR A 650 -41.46 12.33 20.16
N GLY A 651 -40.90 11.22 20.64
CA GLY A 651 -41.71 10.08 21.11
C GLY A 651 -40.92 8.80 21.32
N SER A 652 -40.55 8.57 22.58
CA SER A 652 -40.04 7.33 23.15
C SER A 652 -41.11 6.23 23.21
N VAL A 653 -40.82 5.01 22.74
CA VAL A 653 -41.57 3.77 23.06
C VAL A 653 -40.58 2.58 23.16
N PRO A 654 -40.77 1.61 24.08
CA PRO A 654 -39.71 0.79 24.65
C PRO A 654 -39.34 -0.49 23.88
N ILE A 655 -38.12 -0.95 24.16
CA ILE A 655 -37.49 -2.22 23.74
C ILE A 655 -38.22 -3.40 24.38
N GLN A 656 -38.91 -4.23 23.59
CA GLN A 656 -39.08 -5.68 23.79
C GLN A 656 -39.96 -6.27 22.67
N SER A 657 -39.33 -6.80 21.61
CA SER A 657 -39.81 -7.92 20.75
C SER A 657 -39.06 -7.96 19.41
N ILE A 658 -37.74 -8.20 19.43
CA ILE A 658 -37.01 -8.68 18.25
C ILE A 658 -36.09 -9.81 18.72
N LEU A 659 -36.67 -10.99 18.88
CA LEU A 659 -35.98 -12.27 18.95
C LEU A 659 -36.81 -13.23 18.10
N HIS A 660 -36.16 -13.84 17.11
CA HIS A 660 -36.67 -14.73 16.06
C HIS A 660 -37.15 -14.08 14.75
N SER A 661 -36.21 -13.91 13.81
CA SER A 661 -36.37 -14.46 12.46
C SER A 661 -35.01 -14.53 11.75
N SER A 662 -34.58 -15.75 11.48
CA SER A 662 -33.42 -16.12 10.68
C SER A 662 -33.61 -15.78 9.20
N LEU A 663 -32.52 -15.31 8.57
CA LEU A 663 -32.12 -15.62 7.20
C LEU A 663 -33.22 -15.67 6.12
N ALA A 664 -33.44 -14.52 5.47
CA ALA A 664 -33.82 -14.46 4.07
C ALA A 664 -32.87 -13.47 3.38
N LEU A 665 -31.83 -14.01 2.73
CA LEU A 665 -30.95 -13.26 1.82
C LEU A 665 -31.73 -12.96 0.54
N GLU A 666 -32.41 -11.81 0.50
CA GLU A 666 -32.88 -11.22 -0.75
C GLU A 666 -31.71 -10.57 -1.49
N LYS A 667 -31.66 -10.79 -2.81
CA LYS A 667 -30.66 -10.26 -3.74
C LYS A 667 -30.60 -8.73 -3.65
N TYR A 668 -29.57 -8.20 -2.99
CA TYR A 668 -29.14 -6.82 -3.17
C TYR A 668 -27.88 -6.80 -4.04
N SER A 669 -28.02 -6.31 -5.28
CA SER A 669 -26.92 -5.57 -5.90
C SER A 669 -26.79 -4.29 -5.07
N ALA A 670 -25.85 -4.28 -4.12
CA ALA A 670 -25.55 -3.08 -3.36
C ALA A 670 -24.69 -2.16 -4.23
N THR A 671 -25.33 -1.30 -5.03
CA THR A 671 -24.67 -0.15 -5.62
C THR A 671 -24.45 0.88 -4.52
N LEU A 672 -23.31 0.81 -3.83
CA LEU A 672 -22.86 1.91 -2.98
C LEU A 672 -22.27 3.00 -3.88
N HIS A 673 -23.03 4.07 -4.08
CA HIS A 673 -22.57 5.27 -4.77
C HIS A 673 -21.64 6.07 -3.86
N PHE A 674 -20.39 6.23 -4.26
CA PHE A 674 -19.47 7.18 -3.66
C PHE A 674 -18.74 7.93 -4.77
N CYS A 675 -19.18 9.17 -5.05
CA CYS A 675 -18.50 10.09 -5.96
C CYS A 675 -17.32 10.73 -5.22
N TYR A 676 -16.10 10.56 -5.73
CA TYR A 676 -14.90 11.21 -5.19
C TYR A 676 -14.36 12.27 -6.17
N PHE A 677 -14.09 13.50 -5.71
CA PHE A 677 -13.55 14.58 -6.55
C PHE A 677 -12.02 14.65 -6.46
N LEU A 678 -11.26 14.00 -7.35
CA LEU A 678 -9.78 13.93 -7.24
C LEU A 678 -9.00 14.94 -8.09
N SER A 679 -8.27 15.84 -7.40
CA SER A 679 -7.22 16.77 -7.90
C SER A 679 -7.62 17.74 -9.01
N THR A 680 -7.68 19.03 -8.69
CA THR A 680 -7.79 20.08 -9.72
C THR A 680 -6.43 20.67 -10.07
N CYS A 681 -5.87 20.36 -11.23
CA CYS A 681 -4.82 21.20 -11.82
C CYS A 681 -5.47 22.48 -12.35
N THR A 682 -5.01 23.66 -11.97
CA THR A 682 -5.53 24.93 -12.51
C THR A 682 -4.64 25.38 -13.65
N VAL A 683 -5.13 25.28 -14.90
CA VAL A 683 -4.60 25.99 -16.05
C VAL A 683 -4.85 27.48 -15.77
N ALA A 684 -3.76 28.21 -15.54
CA ALA A 684 -3.82 29.65 -15.32
C ALA A 684 -4.23 30.35 -16.62
N ASP A 685 -5.46 30.86 -16.67
CA ASP A 685 -5.87 31.81 -17.71
C ASP A 685 -5.29 33.20 -17.37
N ARG A 686 -4.54 33.77 -18.32
CA ARG A 686 -4.62 35.22 -18.59
C ARG A 686 -4.98 35.36 -20.08
N LEU A 687 -6.13 36.00 -20.28
CA LEU A 687 -6.80 36.44 -21.51
C LEU A 687 -5.95 36.53 -22.77
#